data_AF-A0A7D4AR85-F1
#
_entry.id   AF-A0A7D4AR85-F1
#
_cell.length_a   1.000
_cell.length_b   1.000
_cell.length_c   1.000
_cell.angle_alpha   90.00
_cell.angle_beta   90.00
_cell.angle_gamma   90.00
#
_symmetry.space_group_name_H-M   'P 1'
#
loop_
_entity.id
_entity.type
_entity.pdbx_description
1 polymer ?
#
loop_
_entity_poly.entity_id
_entity_poly.type
_entity_poly.pdbx_seq_one_letter_code
_entity_poly.pdbx_strand_id
1 'polypeptide(L)'
;MSDTPHARLAALADPLAAPAEQLPRLRKLLEALLRADYKRRKAPFGNLFQAIGGACYSLELASGLRDRLQDLRLAANLVLHESYPGTAAEVAAGFAAVAELLEALTGEPYTGPVPPAPAEAPVVATASLPTLLSRISSPGSEADPRAVWRVQVVHVELPTGTITVAMSAAADGCPAGPFALELPDAYENLLLPAAALHPALNLIGPVRLSDGRVRPRRVVLEPDYLISVTTLAECAQRDGTHGELALLKSFLPDEPSRSLVVGNLVNRLLDEEVSHAANQVAVSSEQVIVSSGQLAVGQEAADSQTANNQELTTKNQPDFDLEHFLTKKLFRAEPLTLSTLPEFQTRNGVPELLTDLRRHHRTLRQARQQGFAALSRTGYQQPPLRLADCFLEPTFLSATYGLQGRLDLLHESPTGYDLVELKSSVKVPVAEPWTNHAAQAQLYRLLLESVFGADGETAGRGRTSILYSNAAEDQPAVRPVVQNLAFVDQLLAARNQLVGLELQLARATGPGQVAALLAPVLRPNLAAIPPFNREKAEKTARVWADADRTERAYCLELTRFAAREMRLALLGDESRPGDAGGQAGLWLLPQARKHQNFSLLDELELLEDHSNAPDDARDGLGPHLIFQRPVGGVKSTSGPATR
;
A
#
# COMPACT_ATOMS: atom_id res chain seq x y z
N MET A 1 -8.70 47.83 -20.53
CA MET A 1 -7.33 47.40 -20.87
C MET A 1 -7.46 46.04 -21.53
N SER A 2 -6.89 45.87 -22.71
CA SER A 2 -7.07 44.68 -23.57
C SER A 2 -6.71 43.37 -22.84
N ASP A 3 -7.62 42.40 -22.82
CA ASP A 3 -7.47 41.07 -22.20
C ASP A 3 -6.59 40.15 -23.06
N THR A 4 -5.38 40.61 -23.39
CA THR A 4 -4.43 39.84 -24.22
C THR A 4 -3.58 38.91 -23.36
N PRO A 5 -3.18 37.74 -23.90
CA PRO A 5 -2.26 36.83 -23.21
C PRO A 5 -0.95 37.48 -22.73
N HIS A 6 -0.37 38.40 -23.53
CA HIS A 6 0.83 39.17 -23.14
C HIS A 6 0.56 40.09 -21.94
N ALA A 7 -0.60 40.74 -21.87
CA ALA A 7 -0.97 41.55 -20.71
C ALA A 7 -1.19 40.70 -19.44
N ARG A 8 -1.75 39.50 -19.60
CA ARG A 8 -1.92 38.54 -18.49
C ARG A 8 -0.59 37.98 -17.99
N LEU A 9 0.37 37.76 -18.87
CA LEU A 9 1.73 37.36 -18.49
C LEU A 9 2.45 38.51 -17.77
N ALA A 10 2.34 39.75 -18.28
CA ALA A 10 2.94 40.93 -17.64
C ALA A 10 2.45 41.19 -16.21
N ALA A 11 1.18 40.93 -15.93
CA ALA A 11 0.63 41.04 -14.57
C ALA A 11 1.23 40.03 -13.57
N LEU A 12 1.93 38.98 -14.05
CA LEU A 12 2.56 37.96 -13.21
C LEU A 12 4.04 38.25 -12.91
N ALA A 13 4.59 39.33 -13.47
CA ALA A 13 5.98 39.75 -13.24
C ALA A 13 6.17 40.60 -11.97
N ASP A 14 5.16 40.67 -11.10
CA ASP A 14 5.21 41.45 -9.86
C ASP A 14 6.33 40.95 -8.93
N PRO A 15 7.38 41.75 -8.66
CA PRO A 15 8.49 41.34 -7.81
C PRO A 15 8.13 41.27 -6.32
N LEU A 16 6.97 41.80 -5.93
CA LEU A 16 6.49 41.77 -4.54
C LEU A 16 5.54 40.60 -4.26
N ALA A 17 5.06 39.90 -5.30
CA ALA A 17 4.20 38.74 -5.15
C ALA A 17 5.00 37.52 -4.68
N ALA A 18 4.42 36.74 -3.77
CA ALA A 18 5.07 35.52 -3.30
C ALA A 18 5.10 34.45 -4.42
N PRO A 19 6.16 33.62 -4.53
CA PRO A 19 6.22 32.54 -5.52
C PRO A 19 5.04 31.56 -5.43
N ALA A 20 4.51 31.31 -4.22
CA ALA A 20 3.32 30.52 -3.96
C ALA A 20 2.03 31.10 -4.60
N GLU A 21 2.00 32.40 -4.86
CA GLU A 21 0.89 33.03 -5.58
C GLU A 21 1.14 33.07 -7.09
N GLN A 22 2.41 33.18 -7.50
CA GLN A 22 2.81 33.33 -8.90
C GLN A 22 2.80 32.01 -9.67
N LEU A 23 3.35 30.92 -9.10
CA LEU A 23 3.46 29.62 -9.79
C LEU A 23 2.08 29.04 -10.18
N PRO A 24 1.04 29.04 -9.32
CA PRO A 24 -0.29 28.60 -9.71
C PRO A 24 -0.92 29.45 -10.82
N ARG A 25 -0.69 30.77 -10.78
CA ARG A 25 -1.20 31.70 -11.80
C ARG A 25 -0.48 31.51 -13.14
N LEU A 26 0.81 31.24 -13.13
CA LEU A 26 1.61 30.88 -14.32
C LEU A 26 1.13 29.54 -14.90
N ARG A 27 0.91 28.51 -14.07
CA ARG A 27 0.32 27.24 -14.52
C ARG A 27 -1.07 27.42 -15.13
N LYS A 28 -1.92 28.26 -14.51
CA LYS A 28 -3.26 28.56 -15.03
C LYS A 28 -3.22 29.28 -16.38
N LEU A 29 -2.26 30.20 -16.56
CA LEU A 29 -2.03 30.86 -17.85
C LEU A 29 -1.53 29.86 -18.90
N LEU A 30 -0.55 29.02 -18.56
CA LEU A 30 -0.07 27.93 -19.41
C LEU A 30 -1.20 27.02 -19.89
N GLU A 31 -2.06 26.57 -18.97
CA GLU A 31 -3.20 25.73 -19.30
C GLU A 31 -4.18 26.45 -20.23
N ALA A 32 -4.46 27.74 -20.00
CA ALA A 32 -5.34 28.53 -20.86
C ALA A 32 -4.77 28.69 -22.28
N LEU A 33 -3.46 28.92 -22.43
CA LEU A 33 -2.78 29.01 -23.72
C LEU A 33 -2.89 27.70 -24.49
N LEU A 34 -2.60 26.58 -23.83
CA LEU A 34 -2.65 25.25 -24.45
C LEU A 34 -4.08 24.84 -24.80
N ARG A 35 -5.09 25.16 -23.96
CA ARG A 35 -6.50 24.90 -24.30
C ARG A 35 -6.93 25.69 -25.53
N ALA A 36 -6.50 26.94 -25.67
CA ALA A 36 -6.80 27.77 -26.84
C ALA A 36 -6.13 27.21 -28.10
N ASP A 37 -4.88 26.79 -28.01
CA ASP A 37 -4.13 26.18 -29.10
C ASP A 37 -4.75 24.84 -29.56
N TYR A 38 -5.02 23.92 -28.64
CA TYR A 38 -5.66 22.63 -28.96
C TYR A 38 -7.04 22.81 -29.58
N LYS A 39 -7.81 23.79 -29.09
CA LYS A 39 -9.09 24.17 -29.70
C LYS A 39 -8.91 24.70 -31.13
N ARG A 40 -7.90 25.55 -31.38
CA ARG A 40 -7.57 26.08 -32.71
C ARG A 40 -7.17 24.96 -33.68
N ARG A 41 -6.38 24.00 -33.20
CA ARG A 41 -5.93 22.82 -33.97
C ARG A 41 -6.98 21.71 -34.08
N LYS A 42 -8.16 21.87 -33.47
CA LYS A 42 -9.21 20.84 -33.35
C LYS A 42 -8.67 19.51 -32.78
N ALA A 43 -7.72 19.59 -31.86
CA ALA A 43 -7.12 18.43 -31.19
C ALA A 43 -7.78 18.20 -29.81
N PRO A 44 -7.91 16.94 -29.35
CA PRO A 44 -8.45 16.64 -28.02
C PRO A 44 -7.49 17.12 -26.92
N PHE A 45 -8.01 17.85 -25.93
CA PHE A 45 -7.24 18.29 -24.77
C PHE A 45 -7.36 17.25 -23.65
N GLY A 46 -6.31 16.45 -23.44
CA GLY A 46 -6.22 15.51 -22.33
C GLY A 46 -5.91 16.21 -21.00
N ASN A 47 -4.81 15.82 -20.35
CA ASN A 47 -4.30 16.52 -19.16
C ASN A 47 -3.16 17.50 -19.49
N LEU A 48 -2.82 18.39 -18.56
CA LEU A 48 -1.81 19.43 -18.79
C LEU A 48 -0.41 18.86 -19.11
N PHE A 49 -0.03 17.72 -18.54
CA PHE A 49 1.24 17.05 -18.86
C PHE A 49 1.28 16.63 -20.34
N GLN A 50 0.23 15.97 -20.83
CA GLN A 50 0.11 15.57 -22.23
C GLN A 50 -0.01 16.78 -23.16
N ALA A 51 -0.76 17.80 -22.74
CA ALA A 51 -0.98 19.01 -23.51
C ALA A 51 0.34 19.75 -23.81
N ILE A 52 1.21 19.90 -22.81
CA ILE A 52 2.56 20.47 -22.95
C ILE A 52 3.37 19.66 -23.98
N GLY A 53 3.42 18.34 -23.80
CA GLY A 53 4.17 17.45 -24.71
C GLY A 53 3.70 17.56 -26.16
N GLY A 54 2.39 17.53 -26.39
CA GLY A 54 1.83 17.59 -27.74
C GLY A 54 1.92 18.98 -28.39
N ALA A 55 1.89 20.08 -27.63
CA ALA A 55 2.10 21.42 -28.17
C ALA A 55 3.55 21.65 -28.58
N CYS A 56 4.52 21.30 -27.73
CA CYS A 56 5.94 21.40 -28.07
C CYS A 56 6.29 20.58 -29.31
N TYR A 57 5.69 19.38 -29.45
CA TYR A 57 5.87 18.56 -30.65
C TYR A 57 5.27 19.21 -31.91
N SER A 58 4.02 19.69 -31.85
CA SER A 58 3.35 20.25 -33.04
C SER A 58 3.92 21.59 -33.51
N LEU A 59 4.52 22.35 -32.59
CA LEU A 59 5.13 23.64 -32.87
C LEU A 59 6.64 23.53 -33.09
N GLU A 60 7.18 22.30 -33.14
CA GLU A 60 8.61 22.00 -33.32
C GLU A 60 9.53 22.75 -32.32
N LEU A 61 9.08 22.88 -31.07
CA LEU A 61 9.80 23.62 -30.04
C LEU A 61 10.93 22.81 -29.42
N ALA A 62 11.98 23.50 -28.98
CA ALA A 62 13.15 22.89 -28.38
C ALA A 62 12.81 22.01 -27.17
N SER A 63 13.49 20.87 -27.03
CA SER A 63 13.28 19.94 -25.92
C SER A 63 13.45 20.60 -24.55
N GLY A 64 14.41 21.53 -24.41
CA GLY A 64 14.61 22.28 -23.17
C GLY A 64 13.45 23.22 -22.78
N LEU A 65 12.57 23.60 -23.71
CA LEU A 65 11.34 24.34 -23.38
C LEU A 65 10.28 23.41 -22.80
N ARG A 66 10.14 22.21 -23.35
CA ARG A 66 9.20 21.20 -22.84
C ARG A 66 9.48 20.87 -21.38
N ASP A 67 10.75 20.66 -21.03
CA ASP A 67 11.14 20.30 -19.67
C ASP A 67 10.83 21.45 -18.70
N ARG A 68 11.21 22.69 -19.04
CA ARG A 68 10.89 23.88 -18.22
C ARG A 68 9.39 24.10 -18.02
N LEU A 69 8.55 23.79 -19.01
CA LEU A 69 7.08 23.86 -18.87
C LEU A 69 6.52 22.74 -17.97
N GLN A 70 7.13 21.55 -18.00
CA GLN A 70 6.77 20.46 -17.09
C GLN A 70 7.20 20.74 -15.65
N ASP A 71 8.37 21.36 -15.47
CA ASP A 71 8.87 21.79 -14.17
C ASP A 71 7.95 22.86 -13.57
N LEU A 72 7.53 23.85 -14.36
CA LEU A 72 6.50 24.81 -13.92
C LEU A 72 5.20 24.11 -13.51
N ARG A 73 4.72 23.13 -14.31
CA ARG A 73 3.51 22.37 -13.97
C ARG A 73 3.68 21.63 -12.63
N LEU A 74 4.82 20.99 -12.43
CA LEU A 74 5.11 20.24 -11.21
C LEU A 74 5.22 21.20 -10.01
N ALA A 75 6.04 22.24 -10.10
CA ALA A 75 6.21 23.25 -9.06
C ALA A 75 4.87 23.88 -8.66
N ALA A 76 4.04 24.28 -9.63
CA ALA A 76 2.71 24.83 -9.36
C ALA A 76 1.71 23.81 -8.79
N ASN A 77 1.83 22.53 -9.13
CA ASN A 77 1.04 21.46 -8.50
C ASN A 77 1.45 21.28 -7.04
N LEU A 78 2.76 21.30 -6.76
CA LEU A 78 3.28 21.27 -5.40
C LEU A 78 2.77 22.48 -4.61
N VAL A 79 2.71 23.67 -5.22
CA VAL A 79 2.15 24.86 -4.56
C VAL A 79 0.66 24.66 -4.23
N LEU A 80 -0.12 24.17 -5.20
CA LEU A 80 -1.58 24.05 -5.06
C LEU A 80 -2.05 22.88 -4.18
N HIS A 81 -1.27 21.79 -4.13
CA HIS A 81 -1.72 20.53 -3.53
C HIS A 81 -0.84 20.08 -2.36
N GLU A 82 0.37 20.61 -2.24
CA GLU A 82 1.35 20.22 -1.22
C GLU A 82 1.89 21.45 -0.45
N SER A 83 1.20 22.59 -0.57
CA SER A 83 1.51 23.88 0.08
C SER A 83 2.96 24.32 -0.06
N TYR A 84 3.60 23.97 -1.19
CA TYR A 84 4.96 24.37 -1.52
C TYR A 84 5.05 25.90 -1.69
N PRO A 85 5.98 26.61 -1.02
CA PRO A 85 6.06 28.07 -1.11
C PRO A 85 6.57 28.56 -2.47
N GLY A 86 7.18 27.69 -3.28
CA GLY A 86 7.87 28.09 -4.51
C GLY A 86 9.15 28.88 -4.26
N THR A 87 9.99 28.98 -5.29
CA THR A 87 11.18 29.84 -5.28
C THR A 87 11.09 30.91 -6.37
N ALA A 88 11.78 32.04 -6.15
CA ALA A 88 11.91 33.08 -7.19
C ALA A 88 12.58 32.53 -8.47
N ALA A 89 13.48 31.54 -8.33
CA ALA A 89 14.12 30.86 -9.46
C ALA A 89 13.11 30.09 -10.32
N GLU A 90 12.21 29.32 -9.69
CA GLU A 90 11.16 28.58 -10.40
C GLU A 90 10.13 29.51 -11.02
N VAL A 91 9.81 30.62 -10.36
CA VAL A 91 8.94 31.66 -10.93
C VAL A 91 9.60 32.26 -12.17
N ALA A 92 10.87 32.66 -12.09
CA ALA A 92 11.59 33.23 -13.22
C ALA A 92 11.73 32.22 -14.38
N ALA A 93 12.08 30.96 -14.09
CA ALA A 93 12.20 29.91 -15.08
C ALA A 93 10.85 29.55 -15.73
N GLY A 94 9.80 29.42 -14.93
CA GLY A 94 8.45 29.14 -15.40
C GLY A 94 7.86 30.31 -16.20
N PHE A 95 8.12 31.55 -15.76
CA PHE A 95 7.73 32.76 -16.49
C PHE A 95 8.39 32.81 -17.87
N ALA A 96 9.71 32.60 -17.93
CA ALA A 96 10.46 32.58 -19.19
C ALA A 96 9.94 31.48 -20.14
N ALA A 97 9.64 30.28 -19.59
CA ALA A 97 9.08 29.19 -20.39
C ALA A 97 7.68 29.51 -20.95
N VAL A 98 6.82 30.17 -20.16
CA VAL A 98 5.50 30.61 -20.64
C VAL A 98 5.61 31.74 -21.67
N ALA A 99 6.57 32.66 -21.51
CA ALA A 99 6.85 33.71 -22.49
C ALA A 99 7.29 33.14 -23.84
N GLU A 100 8.19 32.16 -23.82
CA GLU A 100 8.71 31.49 -25.02
C GLU A 100 7.63 30.66 -25.73
N LEU A 101 6.77 29.96 -24.97
CA LEU A 101 5.59 29.30 -25.53
C LEU A 101 4.59 30.31 -26.13
N LEU A 102 4.41 31.46 -25.48
CA LEU A 102 3.49 32.49 -25.95
C LEU A 102 3.96 33.09 -27.27
N GLU A 103 5.25 33.38 -27.41
CA GLU A 103 5.87 33.80 -28.66
C GLU A 103 5.66 32.76 -29.76
N ALA A 104 5.88 31.48 -29.47
CA ALA A 104 5.64 30.41 -30.43
C ALA A 104 4.17 30.31 -30.89
N LEU A 105 3.20 30.59 -30.02
CA LEU A 105 1.77 30.51 -30.32
C LEU A 105 1.22 31.75 -31.05
N THR A 106 1.87 32.90 -30.89
CA THR A 106 1.37 34.20 -31.39
C THR A 106 2.23 34.80 -32.48
N GLY A 107 3.49 34.41 -32.60
CA GLY A 107 4.49 35.01 -33.47
C GLY A 107 5.04 36.35 -32.98
N GLU A 108 4.65 36.81 -31.78
CA GLU A 108 5.07 38.09 -31.21
C GLU A 108 5.89 37.88 -29.93
N PRO A 109 7.14 38.38 -29.86
CA PRO A 109 7.99 38.22 -28.69
C PRO A 109 7.43 39.00 -27.49
N TYR A 110 7.62 38.45 -26.29
CA TYR A 110 7.23 39.12 -25.06
C TYR A 110 8.22 40.24 -24.71
N THR A 111 7.75 41.49 -24.66
CA THR A 111 8.56 42.69 -24.38
C THR A 111 8.20 43.39 -23.06
N GLY A 112 7.39 42.75 -22.22
CA GLY A 112 6.93 43.29 -20.94
C GLY A 112 7.91 43.06 -19.77
N PRO A 113 7.52 43.44 -18.54
CA PRO A 113 8.33 43.22 -17.34
C PRO A 113 8.59 41.73 -17.07
N VAL A 114 9.74 41.40 -16.50
CA VAL A 114 10.18 40.02 -16.18
C VAL A 114 10.50 39.92 -14.68
N PRO A 115 10.20 38.79 -14.00
CA PRO A 115 10.58 38.59 -12.60
C PRO A 115 12.11 38.68 -12.38
N PRO A 116 12.58 39.17 -11.22
CA PRO A 116 14.01 39.28 -10.92
C PRO A 116 14.69 37.90 -10.87
N ALA A 117 15.81 37.75 -11.57
CA ALA A 117 16.62 36.52 -11.55
C ALA A 117 17.39 36.39 -10.20
N PRO A 118 17.54 35.18 -9.65
CA PRO A 118 18.33 34.96 -8.44
C PRO A 118 19.82 35.24 -8.68
N ALA A 119 20.50 35.84 -7.70
CA ALA A 119 21.95 36.06 -7.73
C ALA A 119 22.70 34.72 -7.68
N GLU A 120 23.60 34.48 -8.63
CA GLU A 120 24.35 33.23 -8.79
C GLU A 120 25.25 32.94 -7.58
N ALA A 121 25.10 31.74 -7.00
CA ALA A 121 26.07 31.12 -6.09
C ALA A 121 26.75 29.93 -6.82
N PRO A 122 28.01 29.59 -6.52
CA PRO A 122 28.85 28.80 -7.41
C PRO A 122 28.42 27.33 -7.51
N VAL A 123 28.52 26.85 -8.74
CA VAL A 123 28.14 25.52 -9.23
C VAL A 123 28.93 24.40 -8.53
N VAL A 124 28.22 23.51 -7.82
CA VAL A 124 28.70 22.15 -7.54
C VAL A 124 28.03 21.23 -8.55
N ALA A 125 28.84 20.63 -9.41
CA ALA A 125 28.44 19.73 -10.48
C ALA A 125 27.63 18.54 -9.92
N THR A 126 26.34 18.51 -10.23
CA THR A 126 25.51 17.30 -10.11
C THR A 126 25.52 16.58 -11.44
N ALA A 127 25.86 15.30 -11.38
CA ALA A 127 25.98 14.40 -12.50
C ALA A 127 24.65 14.28 -13.26
N SER A 128 24.73 14.44 -14.57
CA SER A 128 23.65 14.25 -15.52
C SER A 128 23.13 12.82 -15.50
N LEU A 129 21.81 12.65 -15.47
CA LEU A 129 21.10 11.41 -15.78
C LEU A 129 20.63 11.43 -17.25
N PRO A 130 21.43 10.97 -18.23
CA PRO A 130 20.88 10.54 -19.51
C PRO A 130 20.68 9.02 -19.52
N THR A 131 19.68 8.58 -20.30
CA THR A 131 19.42 7.21 -20.77
C THR A 131 18.32 6.40 -20.07
N LEU A 132 17.10 6.93 -19.97
CA LEU A 132 15.90 6.08 -19.73
C LEU A 132 14.65 6.45 -20.55
N LEU A 133 14.70 7.42 -21.46
CA LEU A 133 13.49 7.94 -22.14
C LEU A 133 13.46 7.78 -23.66
N SER A 134 14.23 6.86 -24.22
CA SER A 134 14.13 6.47 -25.63
C SER A 134 13.29 5.20 -25.82
N ARG A 135 11.99 5.24 -25.48
CA ARG A 135 11.01 4.22 -25.94
C ARG A 135 9.55 4.56 -25.62
N ILE A 136 9.05 5.72 -26.06
CA ILE A 136 7.59 5.90 -26.17
C ILE A 136 7.28 6.62 -27.49
N SER A 137 6.98 5.82 -28.52
CA SER A 137 6.30 6.28 -29.73
C SER A 137 4.85 5.77 -29.71
N SER A 138 3.94 6.74 -29.65
CA SER A 138 2.63 6.80 -30.34
C SER A 138 1.45 5.90 -29.90
N PRO A 139 0.21 6.37 -30.14
CA PRO A 139 -0.92 6.20 -29.23
C PRO A 139 -1.93 5.15 -29.72
N GLY A 140 -2.65 4.53 -28.78
CA GLY A 140 -3.79 3.66 -29.08
C GLY A 140 -4.64 3.43 -27.83
N SER A 141 -5.92 3.82 -27.91
CA SER A 141 -7.01 3.58 -26.96
C SER A 141 -6.84 4.20 -25.57
N GLU A 142 -7.78 5.05 -25.14
CA GLU A 142 -7.95 5.43 -23.72
C GLU A 142 -8.19 4.15 -22.91
N ALA A 143 -7.13 3.58 -22.37
CA ALA A 143 -7.18 2.41 -21.50
C ALA A 143 -7.37 2.89 -20.07
N ASP A 144 -8.38 2.36 -19.39
CA ASP A 144 -8.54 2.58 -17.96
C ASP A 144 -7.37 1.91 -17.22
N PRO A 145 -6.48 2.67 -16.54
CA PRO A 145 -5.36 2.10 -15.80
C PRO A 145 -5.80 1.23 -14.61
N ARG A 146 -7.09 1.23 -14.25
CA ARG A 146 -7.69 0.42 -13.19
C ARG A 146 -8.39 -0.83 -13.69
N ALA A 147 -8.62 -0.95 -15.00
CA ALA A 147 -9.27 -2.12 -15.55
C ALA A 147 -8.48 -3.39 -15.20
N VAL A 148 -9.20 -4.41 -14.73
CA VAL A 148 -8.64 -5.73 -14.42
C VAL A 148 -9.30 -6.73 -15.35
N TRP A 149 -8.52 -7.33 -16.26
CA TRP A 149 -9.00 -8.42 -17.10
C TRP A 149 -8.48 -9.74 -16.57
N ARG A 150 -9.40 -10.65 -16.25
CA ARG A 150 -9.09 -12.02 -15.86
C ARG A 150 -9.03 -12.91 -17.10
N VAL A 151 -7.89 -13.55 -17.32
CA VAL A 151 -7.60 -14.35 -18.51
C VAL A 151 -7.03 -15.70 -18.15
N GLN A 152 -7.15 -16.68 -19.06
CA GLN A 152 -6.50 -17.98 -18.97
C GLN A 152 -5.39 -18.06 -20.00
N VAL A 153 -4.22 -18.58 -19.62
CA VAL A 153 -3.17 -18.92 -20.58
C VAL A 153 -3.59 -20.13 -21.40
N VAL A 154 -3.71 -19.94 -22.72
CA VAL A 154 -4.12 -20.98 -23.66
C VAL A 154 -2.89 -21.65 -24.28
N HIS A 155 -1.91 -20.86 -24.71
CA HIS A 155 -0.72 -21.36 -25.39
C HIS A 155 0.49 -20.47 -25.09
N VAL A 156 1.67 -21.07 -24.97
CA VAL A 156 2.94 -20.35 -24.83
C VAL A 156 3.94 -20.89 -25.86
N GLU A 157 4.51 -19.98 -26.64
CA GLU A 157 5.57 -20.29 -27.60
C GLU A 157 6.91 -19.80 -27.06
N LEU A 158 7.69 -20.71 -26.46
CA LEU A 158 8.98 -20.39 -25.83
C LEU A 158 10.00 -19.75 -26.78
N PRO A 159 10.18 -20.21 -28.05
CA PRO A 159 11.16 -19.61 -28.95
C PRO A 159 10.89 -18.14 -29.30
N THR A 160 9.62 -17.74 -29.35
CA THR A 160 9.21 -16.37 -29.68
C THR A 160 8.89 -15.52 -28.43
N GLY A 161 8.76 -16.15 -27.27
CA GLY A 161 8.34 -15.49 -26.03
C GLY A 161 6.86 -15.10 -26.02
N THR A 162 6.04 -15.65 -26.93
CA THR A 162 4.65 -15.24 -27.10
C THR A 162 3.73 -16.02 -26.16
N ILE A 163 2.91 -15.31 -25.38
CA ILE A 163 1.85 -15.90 -24.56
C ILE A 163 0.50 -15.56 -25.19
N THR A 164 -0.30 -16.57 -25.51
CA THR A 164 -1.68 -16.41 -25.98
C THR A 164 -2.65 -16.70 -24.84
N VAL A 165 -3.57 -15.78 -24.61
CA VAL A 165 -4.57 -15.87 -23.54
C VAL A 165 -5.99 -15.69 -24.07
N ALA A 166 -6.97 -16.17 -23.32
CA ALA A 166 -8.39 -15.95 -23.58
C ALA A 166 -9.07 -15.39 -22.32
N MET A 167 -10.11 -14.57 -22.49
CA MET A 167 -10.87 -14.03 -21.36
C MET A 167 -11.55 -15.16 -20.57
N SER A 168 -11.37 -15.15 -19.25
CA SER A 168 -12.08 -16.06 -18.34
C SER A 168 -13.42 -15.50 -17.88
N ALA A 169 -13.58 -14.17 -17.96
CA ALA A 169 -14.81 -13.44 -17.70
C ALA A 169 -14.96 -12.30 -18.70
N ALA A 170 -16.18 -11.95 -19.08
CA ALA A 170 -16.43 -10.80 -19.96
C ALA A 170 -16.05 -9.49 -19.24
N ALA A 171 -15.40 -8.57 -19.96
CA ALA A 171 -15.05 -7.24 -19.47
C ALA A 171 -15.18 -6.21 -20.59
N ASP A 172 -15.45 -4.95 -20.23
CA ASP A 172 -15.60 -3.89 -21.22
C ASP A 172 -14.30 -3.67 -22.00
N GLY A 173 -14.44 -3.52 -23.32
CA GLY A 173 -13.31 -3.33 -24.21
C GLY A 173 -12.38 -4.54 -24.35
N CYS A 174 -12.77 -5.75 -23.92
CA CYS A 174 -11.94 -6.96 -24.04
C CYS A 174 -12.02 -7.63 -25.43
N PRO A 175 -10.96 -8.31 -25.91
CA PRO A 175 -11.02 -9.02 -27.20
C PRO A 175 -12.06 -10.15 -27.18
N ALA A 176 -12.71 -10.39 -28.33
CA ALA A 176 -13.76 -11.41 -28.45
C ALA A 176 -13.22 -12.85 -28.53
N GLY A 177 -11.93 -13.02 -28.84
CA GLY A 177 -11.25 -14.32 -28.95
C GLY A 177 -9.86 -14.29 -28.32
N PRO A 178 -9.10 -15.38 -28.43
CA PRO A 178 -7.74 -15.45 -27.91
C PRO A 178 -6.85 -14.35 -28.50
N PHE A 179 -5.97 -13.78 -27.69
CA PHE A 179 -5.07 -12.70 -28.07
C PHE A 179 -3.68 -12.90 -27.48
N ALA A 180 -2.68 -12.31 -28.13
CA ALA A 180 -1.30 -12.37 -27.68
C ALA A 180 -1.02 -11.27 -26.64
N LEU A 181 -0.34 -11.66 -25.56
CA LEU A 181 0.17 -10.75 -24.54
C LEU A 181 1.57 -10.28 -24.88
N GLU A 182 1.79 -8.98 -24.72
CA GLU A 182 3.12 -8.42 -24.59
C GLU A 182 3.42 -8.18 -23.11
N LEU A 183 4.33 -8.97 -22.54
CA LEU A 183 4.74 -8.81 -21.15
C LEU A 183 5.59 -7.56 -20.98
N PRO A 184 5.35 -6.73 -19.96
CA PRO A 184 6.31 -5.70 -19.56
C PRO A 184 7.61 -6.33 -19.06
N ASP A 185 8.73 -5.63 -19.22
CA ASP A 185 10.09 -6.08 -18.86
C ASP A 185 10.17 -6.65 -17.42
N ALA A 186 9.47 -6.03 -16.47
CA ALA A 186 9.43 -6.48 -15.08
C ALA A 186 8.86 -7.91 -14.89
N TYR A 187 8.06 -8.39 -15.84
CA TYR A 187 7.34 -9.67 -15.78
C TYR A 187 7.87 -10.72 -16.77
N GLU A 188 9.04 -10.52 -17.38
CA GLU A 188 9.64 -11.48 -18.34
C GLU A 188 9.78 -12.90 -17.75
N ASN A 189 10.08 -13.00 -16.45
CA ASN A 189 10.21 -14.27 -15.74
C ASN A 189 8.90 -15.08 -15.63
N LEU A 190 7.76 -14.52 -16.04
CA LEU A 190 6.47 -15.20 -16.11
C LEU A 190 6.42 -16.26 -17.23
N LEU A 191 7.23 -16.12 -18.28
CA LEU A 191 7.15 -16.96 -19.47
C LEU A 191 7.28 -18.46 -19.17
N LEU A 192 8.27 -18.85 -18.35
CA LEU A 192 8.51 -20.24 -18.01
C LEU A 192 7.39 -20.84 -17.13
N PRO A 193 6.96 -20.20 -16.02
CA PRO A 193 5.77 -20.63 -15.28
C PRO A 193 4.51 -20.69 -16.15
N ALA A 194 4.30 -19.73 -17.04
CA ALA A 194 3.13 -19.71 -17.92
C ALA A 194 3.11 -20.92 -18.86
N ALA A 195 4.26 -21.29 -19.44
CA ALA A 195 4.39 -22.48 -20.29
C ALA A 195 4.20 -23.78 -19.51
N ALA A 196 4.71 -23.85 -18.27
CA ALA A 196 4.61 -25.06 -17.46
C ALA A 196 3.21 -25.27 -16.86
N LEU A 197 2.50 -24.19 -16.54
CA LEU A 197 1.28 -24.24 -15.73
C LEU A 197 0.00 -23.91 -16.50
N HIS A 198 0.08 -23.17 -17.60
CA HIS A 198 -1.08 -22.58 -18.26
C HIS A 198 -2.03 -21.89 -17.25
N PRO A 199 -1.54 -20.96 -16.41
CA PRO A 199 -2.29 -20.45 -15.27
C PRO A 199 -3.38 -19.43 -15.66
N ALA A 200 -4.27 -19.13 -14.72
CA ALA A 200 -5.08 -17.92 -14.75
C ALA A 200 -4.20 -16.69 -14.46
N LEU A 201 -4.47 -15.57 -15.11
CA LEU A 201 -3.78 -14.30 -14.90
C LEU A 201 -4.80 -13.17 -14.68
N ASN A 202 -4.45 -12.21 -13.82
CA ASN A 202 -5.04 -10.87 -13.86
C ASN A 202 -4.12 -9.91 -14.63
N LEU A 203 -4.69 -9.22 -15.61
CA LEU A 203 -4.06 -8.15 -16.39
C LEU A 203 -4.58 -6.81 -15.86
N ILE A 204 -3.70 -6.01 -15.27
CA ILE A 204 -4.08 -4.74 -14.64
C ILE A 204 -3.66 -3.59 -15.56
N GLY A 205 -4.59 -2.69 -15.86
CA GLY A 205 -4.43 -1.63 -16.85
C GLY A 205 -4.05 -2.15 -18.25
N PRO A 206 -4.82 -3.10 -18.84
CA PRO A 206 -4.56 -3.61 -20.18
C PRO A 206 -4.74 -2.54 -21.26
N VAL A 207 -3.73 -2.39 -22.12
CA VAL A 207 -3.76 -1.51 -23.29
C VAL A 207 -3.69 -2.37 -24.55
N ARG A 208 -4.63 -2.15 -25.48
CA ARG A 208 -4.58 -2.77 -26.81
C ARG A 208 -3.59 -2.02 -27.69
N LEU A 209 -2.67 -2.76 -28.28
CA LEU A 209 -1.69 -2.25 -29.23
C LEU A 209 -2.25 -2.26 -30.65
N SER A 210 -1.63 -1.48 -31.53
CA SER A 210 -2.05 -1.34 -32.94
C SER A 210 -1.94 -2.64 -33.75
N ASP A 211 -1.09 -3.57 -33.32
CA ASP A 211 -0.89 -4.89 -33.93
C ASP A 211 -1.86 -5.97 -33.39
N GLY A 212 -2.79 -5.59 -32.51
CA GLY A 212 -3.78 -6.49 -31.91
C GLY A 212 -3.31 -7.21 -30.65
N ARG A 213 -2.04 -7.04 -30.23
CA ARG A 213 -1.56 -7.53 -28.93
C ARG A 213 -2.11 -6.69 -27.78
N VAL A 214 -2.06 -7.25 -26.57
CA VAL A 214 -2.44 -6.54 -25.34
C VAL A 214 -1.21 -6.43 -24.44
N ARG A 215 -0.89 -5.20 -24.02
CA ARG A 215 0.15 -4.92 -23.03
C ARG A 215 -0.51 -4.42 -21.73
N PRO A 216 -0.45 -5.20 -20.64
CA PRO A 216 -0.90 -4.74 -19.33
C PRO A 216 0.15 -3.85 -18.66
N ARG A 217 -0.29 -3.03 -17.71
CA ARG A 217 0.63 -2.35 -16.78
C ARG A 217 1.24 -3.34 -15.79
N ARG A 218 0.45 -4.28 -15.28
CA ARG A 218 0.90 -5.32 -14.34
C ARG A 218 0.25 -6.66 -14.64
N VAL A 219 0.96 -7.73 -14.31
CA VAL A 219 0.47 -9.11 -14.47
C VAL A 219 0.55 -9.83 -13.13
N VAL A 220 -0.49 -10.57 -12.77
CA VAL A 220 -0.55 -11.35 -11.53
C VAL A 220 -0.91 -12.80 -11.89
N LEU A 221 -0.04 -13.75 -11.54
CA LEU A 221 -0.17 -15.18 -11.84
C LEU A 221 -1.01 -15.91 -10.79
N GLU A 222 -2.07 -16.62 -11.16
CA GLU A 222 -2.99 -17.24 -10.19
C GLU A 222 -3.40 -16.24 -9.09
N PRO A 223 -4.17 -15.21 -9.42
CA PRO A 223 -4.46 -14.09 -8.53
C PRO A 223 -5.27 -14.48 -7.29
N ASP A 224 -5.89 -15.66 -7.26
CA ASP A 224 -6.59 -16.17 -6.06
C ASP A 224 -5.64 -16.85 -5.06
N TYR A 225 -4.39 -17.10 -5.45
CA TYR A 225 -3.35 -17.59 -4.56
C TYR A 225 -2.79 -16.41 -3.74
N LEU A 226 -3.39 -16.15 -2.57
CA LEU A 226 -3.06 -14.98 -1.75
C LEU A 226 -1.76 -15.19 -0.97
N ILE A 227 -0.73 -14.41 -1.30
CA ILE A 227 0.53 -14.37 -0.55
C ILE A 227 0.47 -13.28 0.52
N SER A 228 0.97 -13.58 1.73
CA SER A 228 1.10 -12.59 2.79
C SER A 228 2.05 -11.46 2.39
N VAL A 229 1.62 -10.22 2.62
CA VAL A 229 2.44 -9.01 2.42
C VAL A 229 3.77 -9.12 3.16
N THR A 230 3.78 -9.66 4.39
CA THR A 230 5.01 -9.83 5.18
C THR A 230 5.99 -10.77 4.48
N THR A 231 5.52 -11.92 3.99
CA THR A 231 6.36 -12.87 3.25
C THR A 231 7.02 -12.24 2.03
N LEU A 232 6.26 -11.46 1.26
CA LEU A 232 6.76 -10.82 0.06
C LEU A 232 7.70 -9.65 0.35
N ALA A 233 7.41 -8.88 1.40
CA ALA A 233 8.26 -7.77 1.83
C ALA A 233 9.66 -8.26 2.24
N GLU A 234 9.75 -9.44 2.84
CA GLU A 234 11.02 -10.06 3.19
C GLU A 234 11.83 -10.51 1.98
N CYS A 235 11.23 -10.69 0.80
CA CYS A 235 11.97 -10.94 -0.44
C CYS A 235 12.73 -9.69 -0.91
N ALA A 236 12.37 -8.50 -0.45
CA ALA A 236 13.02 -7.26 -0.82
C ALA A 236 14.25 -7.00 0.07
N GLN A 237 15.43 -7.12 -0.53
CA GLN A 237 16.73 -6.91 0.09
C GLN A 237 17.40 -5.67 -0.49
N ARG A 238 18.56 -5.30 0.07
CA ARG A 238 19.29 -4.09 -0.34
C ARG A 238 19.79 -4.18 -1.79
N ASP A 239 20.10 -5.39 -2.26
CA ASP A 239 20.70 -5.70 -3.55
C ASP A 239 19.68 -6.14 -4.62
N GLY A 240 18.43 -6.41 -4.24
CA GLY A 240 17.38 -6.82 -5.16
C GLY A 240 16.13 -7.37 -4.48
N THR A 241 15.18 -7.82 -5.28
CA THR A 241 13.97 -8.52 -4.81
C THR A 241 14.03 -9.97 -5.27
N HIS A 242 14.03 -10.91 -4.33
CA HIS A 242 14.35 -12.32 -4.54
C HIS A 242 13.21 -13.23 -4.05
N GLY A 243 12.34 -13.68 -4.96
CA GLY A 243 11.18 -14.52 -4.61
C GLY A 243 11.56 -15.87 -3.97
N GLU A 244 12.73 -16.41 -4.33
CA GLU A 244 13.28 -17.65 -3.78
C GLU A 244 13.59 -17.58 -2.28
N LEU A 245 13.72 -16.38 -1.71
CA LEU A 245 13.96 -16.21 -0.28
C LEU A 245 12.74 -16.63 0.55
N ALA A 246 11.52 -16.38 0.06
CA ALA A 246 10.30 -16.84 0.71
C ALA A 246 10.21 -18.37 0.73
N LEU A 247 10.59 -19.02 -0.38
CA LEU A 247 10.69 -20.46 -0.44
C LEU A 247 11.71 -20.98 0.58
N LEU A 248 12.94 -20.45 0.57
CA LEU A 248 13.98 -20.86 1.52
C LEU A 248 13.49 -20.77 2.96
N LYS A 249 12.85 -19.66 3.35
CA LYS A 249 12.33 -19.44 4.70
C LYS A 249 11.30 -20.49 5.13
N SER A 250 10.50 -20.99 4.19
CA SER A 250 9.52 -22.05 4.46
C SER A 250 10.16 -23.38 4.88
N PHE A 251 11.47 -23.55 4.67
CA PHE A 251 12.26 -24.71 5.11
C PHE A 251 13.17 -24.41 6.31
N LEU A 252 13.22 -23.16 6.79
CA LEU A 252 13.99 -22.81 7.97
C LEU A 252 13.16 -23.05 9.24
N PRO A 253 13.79 -23.40 10.38
CA PRO A 253 13.08 -23.58 11.64
C PRO A 253 12.53 -22.24 12.14
N ASP A 254 11.23 -22.24 12.46
CA ASP A 254 10.56 -21.14 13.15
C ASP A 254 10.76 -21.30 14.67
N GLU A 255 11.54 -20.39 15.24
CA GLU A 255 11.93 -20.43 16.66
C GLU A 255 11.45 -19.14 17.32
N PRO A 256 10.74 -19.22 18.47
CA PRO A 256 10.35 -18.02 19.19
C PRO A 256 11.60 -17.25 19.58
N SER A 257 11.67 -16.00 19.12
CA SER A 257 12.76 -15.09 19.43
C SER A 257 12.27 -13.95 20.30
N ARG A 258 13.14 -13.42 21.16
CA ARG A 258 12.84 -12.21 21.93
C ARG A 258 12.31 -11.08 21.06
N SER A 259 12.88 -10.90 19.86
CA SER A 259 12.44 -9.87 18.90
C SER A 259 10.99 -10.04 18.43
N LEU A 260 10.59 -11.29 18.13
CA LEU A 260 9.21 -11.60 17.73
C LEU A 260 8.25 -11.29 18.88
N VAL A 261 8.59 -11.76 20.08
CA VAL A 261 7.77 -11.53 21.27
C VAL A 261 7.64 -10.03 21.55
N VAL A 262 8.75 -9.29 21.61
CA VAL A 262 8.73 -7.82 21.78
C VAL A 262 7.85 -7.16 20.71
N GLY A 263 7.95 -7.57 19.45
CA GLY A 263 7.08 -7.07 18.38
C GLY A 263 5.59 -7.20 18.71
N ASN A 264 5.14 -8.40 19.07
CA ASN A 264 3.73 -8.66 19.40
C ASN A 264 3.27 -7.83 20.61
N LEU A 265 4.11 -7.72 21.65
CA LEU A 265 3.77 -6.93 22.84
C LEU A 265 3.70 -5.43 22.53
N VAL A 266 4.57 -4.94 21.64
CA VAL A 266 4.60 -3.53 21.23
C VAL A 266 3.41 -3.18 20.33
N ASN A 267 2.95 -4.10 19.49
CA ASN A 267 1.68 -3.94 18.75
C ASN A 267 0.51 -3.78 19.72
N ARG A 268 0.39 -4.64 20.73
CA ARG A 268 -0.65 -4.48 21.78
C ARG A 268 -0.55 -3.17 22.55
N LEU A 269 0.66 -2.67 22.79
CA LEU A 269 0.85 -1.35 23.43
C LEU A 269 0.34 -0.21 22.52
N LEU A 270 0.53 -0.32 21.20
CA LEU A 270 -0.04 0.64 20.25
C LEU A 270 -1.57 0.59 20.28
N ASP A 271 -2.14 -0.61 20.29
CA ASP A 271 -3.59 -0.81 20.31
C ASP A 271 -4.23 -0.15 21.53
N GLU A 272 -3.65 -0.37 22.72
CA GLU A 272 -4.10 0.23 23.97
C GLU A 272 -3.93 1.76 23.95
N GLU A 273 -2.81 2.30 23.45
CA GLU A 273 -2.59 3.75 23.36
C GLU A 273 -3.61 4.44 22.45
N VAL A 274 -3.96 3.83 21.31
CA VAL A 274 -4.93 4.39 20.37
C VAL A 274 -6.35 4.22 20.91
N SER A 275 -6.71 3.03 21.40
CA SER A 275 -8.06 2.73 21.91
C SER A 275 -8.41 3.53 23.16
N HIS A 276 -7.51 3.59 24.14
CA HIS A 276 -7.71 4.35 25.37
C HIS A 276 -7.90 5.85 25.07
N ALA A 277 -7.11 6.38 24.14
CA ALA A 277 -7.21 7.78 23.74
C ALA A 277 -8.48 8.10 22.96
N ALA A 278 -8.93 7.21 22.07
CA ALA A 278 -10.19 7.37 21.34
C ALA A 278 -11.40 7.41 22.31
N ASN A 279 -11.41 6.52 23.31
CA ASN A 279 -12.46 6.48 24.33
C ASN A 279 -12.52 7.75 25.19
N GLN A 280 -11.37 8.37 25.53
CA GLN A 280 -11.36 9.65 26.24
C GLN A 280 -12.02 10.77 25.43
N VAL A 281 -11.80 10.81 24.11
CA VAL A 281 -12.42 11.80 23.22
C VAL A 281 -13.93 11.59 23.15
N ALA A 282 -14.40 10.34 23.03
CA ALA A 282 -15.83 10.02 23.01
C ALA A 282 -16.54 10.44 24.31
N VAL A 283 -15.98 10.09 25.47
CA VAL A 283 -16.56 10.44 26.79
C VAL A 283 -16.59 11.95 27.01
N SER A 284 -15.56 12.68 26.58
CA SER A 284 -15.54 14.14 26.67
C SER A 284 -16.60 14.80 25.79
N SER A 285 -16.88 14.22 24.61
CA SER A 285 -17.89 14.70 23.67
C SER A 285 -19.31 14.47 24.19
N GLU A 286 -19.57 13.30 24.78
CA GLU A 286 -20.85 12.98 25.42
C GLU A 286 -21.13 13.84 26.66
N GLN A 287 -20.11 14.09 27.51
CA GLN A 287 -20.26 14.96 28.68
C GLN A 287 -20.57 16.41 28.30
N VAL A 288 -20.04 16.91 27.18
CA VAL A 288 -20.36 18.25 26.64
C VAL A 288 -21.80 18.31 26.10
N ILE A 289 -22.30 17.24 25.46
CA ILE A 289 -23.68 17.18 24.99
C ILE A 289 -24.67 17.15 26.18
N VAL A 290 -24.35 16.39 27.24
CA VAL A 290 -25.17 16.31 28.45
C VAL A 290 -25.21 17.64 29.22
N SER A 291 -24.11 18.40 29.25
CA SER A 291 -24.09 19.74 29.87
C SER A 291 -24.81 20.81 29.04
N SER A 292 -24.88 20.64 27.72
CA SER A 292 -25.60 21.51 26.79
C SER A 292 -27.13 21.28 26.79
N GLY A 293 -27.58 20.11 27.26
CA GLY A 293 -29.00 19.69 27.28
C GLY A 293 -29.84 20.18 28.46
N GLN A 294 -29.29 20.97 29.39
CA GLN A 294 -30.00 21.42 30.60
C GLN A 294 -30.36 22.92 30.66
N LEU A 295 -30.26 23.67 29.56
CA LEU A 295 -30.67 25.09 29.52
C LEU A 295 -31.73 25.34 28.46
N ALA A 296 -33.00 25.03 28.78
CA ALA A 296 -34.17 25.61 28.10
C ALA A 296 -35.47 25.49 28.93
N VAL A 297 -35.57 26.22 30.04
CA VAL A 297 -36.83 26.86 30.51
C VAL A 297 -36.40 28.15 31.23
N GLY A 298 -36.98 29.28 30.83
CA GLY A 298 -36.36 30.60 30.98
C GLY A 298 -36.69 31.38 32.26
N GLN A 299 -35.99 32.48 32.46
CA GLN A 299 -36.53 33.85 32.56
C GLN A 299 -35.39 34.87 32.80
N GLU A 300 -35.63 36.08 32.31
CA GLU A 300 -34.77 37.26 32.24
C GLU A 300 -34.39 37.86 33.61
N ALA A 301 -33.19 38.46 33.73
CA ALA A 301 -32.96 39.81 34.28
C ALA A 301 -31.44 40.13 34.37
N ALA A 302 -31.14 41.43 34.38
CA ALA A 302 -29.87 42.08 34.09
C ALA A 302 -28.79 42.09 35.21
N ASP A 303 -27.62 42.54 34.76
CA ASP A 303 -26.54 43.27 35.46
C ASP A 303 -25.28 42.56 36.00
N SER A 304 -24.15 43.14 35.54
CA SER A 304 -22.86 43.37 36.19
C SER A 304 -21.87 42.23 36.46
N GLN A 305 -20.71 42.38 35.78
CA GLN A 305 -19.33 42.05 36.16
C GLN A 305 -19.10 41.18 37.41
N THR A 306 -18.43 40.04 37.25
CA THR A 306 -17.12 39.79 37.90
C THR A 306 -16.47 38.51 37.35
N ALA A 307 -15.17 38.59 37.12
CA ALA A 307 -14.32 37.45 36.79
C ALA A 307 -14.40 36.38 37.89
N ASN A 308 -14.61 35.13 37.48
CA ASN A 308 -14.14 33.98 38.23
C ASN A 308 -13.84 32.85 37.24
N ASN A 309 -12.55 32.63 37.02
CA ASN A 309 -12.01 31.38 36.51
C ASN A 309 -12.44 30.26 37.47
N GLN A 310 -13.42 29.47 37.08
CA GLN A 310 -13.57 28.12 37.59
C GLN A 310 -13.18 27.18 36.46
N GLU A 311 -11.91 26.74 36.53
CA GLU A 311 -11.43 25.54 35.87
C GLU A 311 -12.43 24.42 36.16
N LEU A 312 -13.20 24.00 35.13
CA LEU A 312 -13.89 22.73 35.16
C LEU A 312 -12.81 21.65 35.17
N THR A 313 -12.48 21.19 36.37
CA THR A 313 -11.66 20.03 36.63
C THR A 313 -12.31 18.83 35.96
N THR A 314 -11.74 18.42 34.83
CA THR A 314 -11.98 17.13 34.19
C THR A 314 -11.75 16.05 35.24
N LYS A 315 -12.79 15.29 35.61
CA LYS A 315 -12.64 14.12 36.48
C LYS A 315 -11.69 13.13 35.80
N ASN A 316 -10.48 13.05 36.35
CA ASN A 316 -9.42 12.09 36.00
C ASN A 316 -9.98 10.66 35.91
N GLN A 317 -10.16 10.14 34.70
CA GLN A 317 -9.80 8.74 34.46
C GLN A 317 -8.27 8.63 34.60
N PRO A 318 -7.75 7.57 35.25
CA PRO A 318 -6.31 7.43 35.44
C PRO A 318 -5.59 7.39 34.08
N ASP A 319 -4.39 7.99 34.02
CA ASP A 319 -3.47 7.81 32.90
C ASP A 319 -3.25 6.30 32.66
N PHE A 320 -2.92 5.91 31.42
CA PHE A 320 -2.73 4.49 31.07
C PHE A 320 -1.75 3.82 32.06
N ASP A 321 -2.25 2.87 32.86
CA ASP A 321 -1.45 2.17 33.87
C ASP A 321 -0.57 1.10 33.20
N LEU A 322 0.59 1.55 32.73
CA LEU A 322 1.58 0.72 32.09
C LEU A 322 2.03 -0.45 32.99
N GLU A 323 2.20 -0.23 34.30
CA GLU A 323 2.67 -1.30 35.20
C GLU A 323 1.58 -2.37 35.38
N HIS A 324 0.31 -1.98 35.53
CA HIS A 324 -0.78 -2.93 35.56
C HIS A 324 -0.92 -3.68 34.22
N PHE A 325 -0.84 -2.98 33.09
CA PHE A 325 -0.90 -3.60 31.77
C PHE A 325 0.21 -4.64 31.60
N LEU A 326 1.46 -4.27 31.86
CA LEU A 326 2.63 -5.14 31.71
C LEU A 326 2.57 -6.35 32.66
N THR A 327 2.15 -6.16 33.91
CA THR A 327 2.23 -7.22 34.94
C THR A 327 0.97 -8.07 35.07
N LYS A 328 -0.22 -7.58 34.68
CA LYS A 328 -1.50 -8.27 34.88
C LYS A 328 -2.22 -8.64 33.59
N LYS A 329 -2.20 -7.79 32.57
CA LYS A 329 -2.85 -8.08 31.29
C LYS A 329 -1.92 -8.83 30.34
N LEU A 330 -0.72 -8.31 30.15
CA LEU A 330 0.20 -8.78 29.11
C LEU A 330 0.68 -10.23 29.35
N PHE A 331 1.07 -10.56 30.58
CA PHE A 331 1.48 -11.93 30.91
C PHE A 331 0.33 -12.93 30.79
N ARG A 332 -0.91 -12.51 31.12
CA ARG A 332 -2.09 -13.37 30.99
C ARG A 332 -2.45 -13.65 29.53
N ALA A 333 -2.19 -12.70 28.64
CA ALA A 333 -2.45 -12.88 27.22
C ALA A 333 -1.54 -13.95 26.60
N GLU A 334 -0.25 -14.00 26.97
CA GLU A 334 0.71 -14.95 26.38
C GLU A 334 1.70 -15.57 27.39
N PRO A 335 1.19 -16.33 28.38
CA PRO A 335 2.03 -16.87 29.44
C PRO A 335 3.06 -17.88 28.91
N LEU A 336 2.68 -18.72 27.93
CA LEU A 336 3.56 -19.73 27.35
C LEU A 336 4.67 -19.10 26.49
N THR A 337 4.31 -18.21 25.56
CA THR A 337 5.28 -17.52 24.70
C THR A 337 6.35 -16.82 25.53
N LEU A 338 5.95 -16.08 26.57
CA LEU A 338 6.88 -15.38 27.46
C LEU A 338 7.75 -16.36 28.27
N SER A 339 7.17 -17.42 28.83
CA SER A 339 7.88 -18.35 29.70
C SER A 339 8.90 -19.23 28.96
N THR A 340 8.76 -19.39 27.64
CA THR A 340 9.67 -20.21 26.82
C THR A 340 10.92 -19.46 26.35
N LEU A 341 10.98 -18.14 26.50
CA LEU A 341 12.16 -17.36 26.13
C LEU A 341 13.37 -17.71 27.02
N PRO A 342 14.55 -18.00 26.46
CA PRO A 342 15.74 -18.31 27.25
C PRO A 342 16.10 -17.21 28.26
N GLU A 343 15.89 -15.94 27.89
CA GLU A 343 16.17 -14.79 28.74
C GLU A 343 15.28 -14.77 29.98
N PHE A 344 14.03 -15.26 29.88
CA PHE A 344 13.09 -15.36 31.00
C PHE A 344 13.47 -16.42 32.02
N GLN A 345 14.39 -17.33 31.67
CA GLN A 345 14.96 -18.31 32.60
C GLN A 345 16.05 -17.69 33.49
N THR A 346 16.44 -16.43 33.23
CA THR A 346 17.42 -15.69 34.02
C THR A 346 16.75 -14.72 34.99
N ARG A 347 17.45 -14.35 36.07
CA ARG A 347 16.95 -13.39 37.06
C ARG A 347 16.68 -11.98 36.48
N ASN A 348 17.34 -11.62 35.37
CA ASN A 348 17.32 -10.26 34.82
C ASN A 348 16.46 -10.11 33.56
N GLY A 349 16.10 -11.20 32.87
CA GLY A 349 15.46 -11.09 31.55
C GLY A 349 14.07 -10.44 31.57
N VAL A 350 13.28 -10.67 32.62
CA VAL A 350 11.98 -9.99 32.82
C VAL A 350 12.17 -8.49 33.09
N PRO A 351 13.00 -8.08 34.07
CA PRO A 351 13.36 -6.66 34.25
C PRO A 351 13.84 -5.95 32.99
N GLU A 352 14.70 -6.61 32.20
CA GLU A 352 15.20 -6.07 30.93
C GLU A 352 14.09 -5.92 29.89
N LEU A 353 13.22 -6.93 29.73
CA LEU A 353 12.06 -6.81 28.85
C LEU A 353 11.15 -5.65 29.24
N LEU A 354 10.81 -5.53 30.53
CA LEU A 354 9.96 -4.43 31.00
C LEU A 354 10.62 -3.07 30.73
N THR A 355 11.94 -2.98 30.85
CA THR A 355 12.69 -1.77 30.53
C THR A 355 12.62 -1.44 29.03
N ASP A 356 12.76 -2.44 28.16
CA ASP A 356 12.58 -2.27 26.71
C ASP A 356 11.15 -1.82 26.37
N LEU A 357 10.14 -2.49 26.93
CA LEU A 357 8.73 -2.15 26.71
C LEU A 357 8.38 -0.74 27.18
N ARG A 358 8.93 -0.27 28.31
CA ARG A 358 8.79 1.13 28.76
C ARG A 358 9.37 2.11 27.76
N ARG A 359 10.49 1.77 27.09
CA ARG A 359 11.08 2.60 26.04
C ARG A 359 10.16 2.65 24.81
N HIS A 360 9.71 1.50 24.32
CA HIS A 360 8.78 1.45 23.19
C HIS A 360 7.49 2.23 23.48
N HIS A 361 6.90 2.03 24.67
CA HIS A 361 5.69 2.73 25.10
C HIS A 361 5.86 4.26 25.10
N ARG A 362 7.00 4.77 25.58
CA ARG A 362 7.30 6.21 25.51
C ARG A 362 7.27 6.73 24.08
N THR A 363 7.93 6.03 23.15
CA THR A 363 7.94 6.40 21.73
C THR A 363 6.54 6.37 21.11
N LEU A 364 5.74 5.34 21.43
CA LEU A 364 4.35 5.23 20.95
C LEU A 364 3.49 6.39 21.47
N ARG A 365 3.59 6.69 22.76
CA ARG A 365 2.87 7.82 23.40
C ARG A 365 3.27 9.16 22.77
N GLN A 366 4.57 9.36 22.50
CA GLN A 366 5.06 10.57 21.83
C GLN A 366 4.54 10.66 20.38
N ALA A 367 4.58 9.56 19.63
CA ALA A 367 4.04 9.50 18.27
C ALA A 367 2.54 9.82 18.26
N ARG A 368 1.76 9.26 19.19
CA ARG A 368 0.34 9.58 19.37
C ARG A 368 0.10 11.06 19.68
N GLN A 369 0.88 11.66 20.59
CA GLN A 369 0.79 13.08 20.93
C GLN A 369 1.11 14.00 19.73
N GLN A 370 2.00 13.55 18.85
CA GLN A 370 2.32 14.20 17.57
C GLN A 370 1.31 13.84 16.47
N GLY A 371 0.27 13.07 16.78
CA GLY A 371 -0.76 12.60 15.84
C GLY A 371 -0.20 11.75 14.71
N PHE A 372 0.83 10.94 14.99
CA PHE A 372 1.54 10.09 14.05
C PHE A 372 2.05 10.84 12.80
N ALA A 373 2.34 12.14 12.92
CA ALA A 373 2.86 12.93 11.83
C ALA A 373 4.29 12.48 11.45
N ALA A 374 4.51 12.22 10.17
CA ALA A 374 5.84 11.95 9.64
C ALA A 374 6.58 13.26 9.35
N LEU A 375 7.89 13.32 9.60
CA LEU A 375 8.68 14.47 9.16
C LEU A 375 8.69 14.54 7.63
N SER A 376 8.26 15.68 7.10
CA SER A 376 8.35 15.95 5.67
C SER A 376 9.76 16.41 5.27
N ARG A 377 10.27 15.85 4.16
CA ARG A 377 11.53 16.33 3.53
C ARG A 377 11.39 17.76 2.98
N THR A 378 10.16 18.21 2.73
CA THR A 378 9.86 19.57 2.22
C THR A 378 9.62 20.59 3.32
N GLY A 379 9.67 20.17 4.60
CA GLY A 379 9.34 21.03 5.76
C GLY A 379 7.84 21.21 6.00
N TYR A 380 6.97 20.68 5.14
CA TYR A 380 5.52 20.71 5.32
C TYR A 380 5.08 19.89 6.55
N GLN A 381 4.34 20.51 7.46
CA GLN A 381 3.76 19.81 8.61
C GLN A 381 2.46 19.15 8.22
N GLN A 382 2.44 17.82 8.26
CA GLN A 382 1.23 17.05 8.01
C GLN A 382 0.25 17.21 9.19
N PRO A 383 -1.06 17.33 8.94
CA PRO A 383 -2.02 17.42 10.04
C PRO A 383 -2.05 16.10 10.82
N PRO A 384 -2.22 16.14 12.15
CA PRO A 384 -2.26 14.96 12.99
C PRO A 384 -3.42 14.04 12.61
N LEU A 385 -3.24 12.73 12.73
CA LEU A 385 -4.31 11.74 12.54
C LEU A 385 -5.38 11.92 13.62
N ARG A 386 -6.66 11.81 13.24
CA ARG A 386 -7.78 11.81 14.18
C ARG A 386 -7.94 10.40 14.75
N LEU A 387 -7.70 10.26 16.05
CA LEU A 387 -7.75 8.94 16.72
C LEU A 387 -9.12 8.26 16.62
N ALA A 388 -10.21 9.02 16.48
CA ALA A 388 -11.56 8.48 16.30
C ALA A 388 -11.77 7.84 14.92
N ASP A 389 -10.95 8.18 13.93
CA ASP A 389 -11.02 7.63 12.57
C ASP A 389 -9.88 6.61 12.33
N CYS A 390 -9.24 6.15 13.40
CA CYS A 390 -8.19 5.14 13.35
C CYS A 390 -8.76 3.74 13.58
N PHE A 391 -8.35 2.80 12.72
CA PHE A 391 -8.66 1.38 12.80
C PHE A 391 -7.37 0.61 13.09
N LEU A 392 -7.42 -0.25 14.11
CA LEU A 392 -6.31 -1.09 14.56
C LEU A 392 -6.41 -2.49 13.97
N GLU A 393 -5.28 -3.03 13.56
CA GLU A 393 -5.18 -4.39 12.99
C GLU A 393 -6.15 -4.76 11.84
N PRO A 394 -6.58 -3.85 10.93
CA PRO A 394 -7.50 -4.23 9.86
C PRO A 394 -6.84 -5.19 8.86
N THR A 395 -7.57 -6.22 8.46
CA THR A 395 -7.11 -7.26 7.53
C THR A 395 -7.76 -7.09 6.16
N PHE A 396 -6.95 -7.18 5.11
CA PHE A 396 -7.39 -7.06 3.72
C PHE A 396 -6.97 -8.28 2.90
N LEU A 397 -7.85 -8.68 1.99
CA LEU A 397 -7.62 -9.72 1.00
C LEU A 397 -7.80 -9.12 -0.39
N SER A 398 -6.88 -9.39 -1.32
CA SER A 398 -6.94 -8.87 -2.69
C SER A 398 -6.75 -9.98 -3.71
N ALA A 399 -7.87 -10.47 -4.25
CA ALA A 399 -7.89 -11.33 -5.44
C ALA A 399 -7.55 -10.56 -6.74
N THR A 400 -7.29 -9.25 -6.65
CA THR A 400 -6.75 -8.45 -7.76
C THR A 400 -5.24 -8.65 -7.87
N TYR A 401 -4.52 -8.47 -6.75
CA TYR A 401 -3.05 -8.56 -6.69
C TYR A 401 -2.52 -9.91 -6.18
N GLY A 402 -3.38 -10.80 -5.72
CA GLY A 402 -2.98 -12.07 -5.10
C GLY A 402 -2.21 -11.85 -3.79
N LEU A 403 -2.70 -10.92 -2.98
CA LEU A 403 -2.08 -10.48 -1.74
C LEU A 403 -3.09 -10.55 -0.58
N GLN A 404 -2.58 -10.79 0.62
CA GLN A 404 -3.32 -10.64 1.87
C GLN A 404 -2.42 -10.02 2.94
N GLY A 405 -3.01 -9.30 3.88
CA GLY A 405 -2.22 -8.73 4.96
C GLY A 405 -3.03 -7.99 5.99
N ARG A 406 -2.42 -7.82 7.16
CA ARG A 406 -2.96 -7.09 8.30
C ARG A 406 -2.09 -5.85 8.54
N LEU A 407 -2.70 -4.67 8.50
CA LEU A 407 -2.02 -3.40 8.77
C LEU A 407 -2.02 -3.17 10.28
N ASP A 408 -1.02 -2.49 10.83
CA ASP A 408 -1.04 -2.15 12.26
C ASP A 408 -2.02 -1.00 12.55
N LEU A 409 -1.95 0.10 11.79
CA LEU A 409 -2.84 1.25 11.95
C LEU A 409 -3.26 1.82 10.58
N LEU A 410 -4.57 1.93 10.39
CA LEU A 410 -5.21 2.61 9.26
C LEU A 410 -5.96 3.82 9.78
N HIS A 411 -5.89 4.95 9.08
CA HIS A 411 -6.68 6.13 9.39
C HIS A 411 -7.49 6.54 8.17
N GLU A 412 -8.80 6.66 8.35
CA GLU A 412 -9.70 7.15 7.31
C GLU A 412 -9.80 8.67 7.38
N SER A 413 -9.65 9.34 6.24
CA SER A 413 -9.81 10.78 6.13
C SER A 413 -10.65 11.15 4.91
N PRO A 414 -11.24 12.35 4.86
CA PRO A 414 -11.92 12.84 3.67
C PRO A 414 -11.05 12.87 2.41
N THR A 415 -9.72 12.88 2.59
CA THR A 415 -8.74 12.92 1.50
C THR A 415 -8.21 11.54 1.09
N GLY A 416 -8.56 10.48 1.81
CA GLY A 416 -8.07 9.12 1.56
C GLY A 416 -7.67 8.36 2.84
N TYR A 417 -6.97 7.25 2.65
CA TYR A 417 -6.59 6.34 3.73
C TYR A 417 -5.10 6.44 4.05
N ASP A 418 -4.77 6.97 5.23
CA ASP A 418 -3.40 6.98 5.75
C ASP A 418 -3.07 5.64 6.40
N LEU A 419 -1.87 5.13 6.17
CA LEU A 419 -1.40 3.90 6.80
C LEU A 419 -0.10 4.14 7.58
N VAL A 420 0.00 3.50 8.76
CA VAL A 420 1.19 3.50 9.61
C VAL A 420 1.52 2.06 9.97
N GLU A 421 2.67 1.58 9.48
CA GLU A 421 3.22 0.26 9.80
C GLU A 421 4.16 0.36 11.01
N LEU A 422 3.99 -0.48 12.03
CA LEU A 422 4.81 -0.49 13.24
C LEU A 422 6.02 -1.43 13.09
N LYS A 423 7.19 -0.96 13.51
CA LYS A 423 8.43 -1.75 13.58
C LYS A 423 9.11 -1.59 14.94
N SER A 424 9.30 -2.72 15.61
CA SER A 424 9.98 -2.83 16.91
C SER A 424 11.47 -3.18 16.80
N SER A 425 12.05 -3.12 15.60
CA SER A 425 13.42 -3.57 15.33
C SER A 425 14.44 -2.87 16.25
N VAL A 426 15.40 -3.65 16.77
CA VAL A 426 16.49 -3.13 17.60
C VAL A 426 17.30 -2.06 16.86
N LYS A 427 17.59 -2.30 15.56
CA LYS A 427 18.28 -1.35 14.70
C LYS A 427 17.26 -0.52 13.91
N VAL A 428 17.22 0.76 14.24
CA VAL A 428 16.39 1.76 13.56
C VAL A 428 17.22 2.44 12.46
N PRO A 429 16.71 2.56 11.22
CA PRO A 429 17.44 3.22 10.15
C PRO A 429 17.48 4.74 10.39
N VAL A 430 18.64 5.37 10.18
CA VAL A 430 18.82 6.81 10.46
C VAL A 430 18.04 7.69 9.47
N ALA A 431 17.98 7.30 8.20
CA ALA A 431 17.35 8.07 7.13
C ALA A 431 16.13 7.35 6.57
N GLU A 432 16.29 6.69 5.41
CA GLU A 432 15.19 6.00 4.74
C GLU A 432 14.85 4.68 5.45
N PRO A 433 13.56 4.28 5.44
CA PRO A 433 13.19 2.95 5.92
C PRO A 433 13.99 1.82 5.25
N TRP A 434 14.20 0.72 5.98
CA TRP A 434 14.78 -0.48 5.38
C TRP A 434 13.94 -0.95 4.19
N THR A 435 14.60 -1.47 3.15
CA THR A 435 13.95 -1.84 1.88
C THR A 435 12.76 -2.78 2.08
N ASN A 436 12.90 -3.79 2.95
CA ASN A 436 11.81 -4.70 3.30
C ASN A 436 10.65 -3.99 4.02
N HIS A 437 10.93 -3.04 4.91
CA HIS A 437 9.86 -2.27 5.58
C HIS A 437 9.12 -1.36 4.58
N ALA A 438 9.86 -0.73 3.66
CA ALA A 438 9.27 0.06 2.58
C ALA A 438 8.45 -0.81 1.60
N ALA A 439 8.88 -2.04 1.34
CA ALA A 439 8.14 -3.01 0.53
C ALA A 439 6.81 -3.36 1.18
N GLN A 440 6.82 -3.69 2.48
CA GLN A 440 5.61 -4.00 3.24
C GLN A 440 4.58 -2.87 3.16
N ALA A 441 5.01 -1.63 3.43
CA ALA A 441 4.13 -0.47 3.38
C ALA A 441 3.54 -0.21 1.97
N GLN A 442 4.34 -0.41 0.90
CA GLN A 442 3.84 -0.26 -0.47
C GLN A 442 2.89 -1.36 -0.92
N LEU A 443 3.08 -2.58 -0.42
CA LEU A 443 2.16 -3.70 -0.66
C LEU A 443 0.83 -3.52 0.09
N TYR A 444 0.84 -3.01 1.33
CA TYR A 444 -0.39 -2.62 2.02
C TYR A 444 -1.14 -1.52 1.27
N ARG A 445 -0.42 -0.56 0.71
CA ARG A 445 -1.02 0.46 -0.14
C ARG A 445 -1.74 -0.15 -1.35
N LEU A 446 -1.17 -1.18 -1.99
CA LEU A 446 -1.86 -1.92 -3.07
C LEU A 446 -3.14 -2.63 -2.57
N LEU A 447 -3.13 -3.18 -1.35
CA LEU A 447 -4.34 -3.79 -0.77
C LEU A 447 -5.45 -2.74 -0.60
N LEU A 448 -5.12 -1.57 -0.04
CA LEU A 448 -6.06 -0.45 0.11
C LEU A 448 -6.58 0.06 -1.25
N GLU A 449 -5.69 0.22 -2.24
CA GLU A 449 -6.07 0.58 -3.61
C GLU A 449 -7.06 -0.43 -4.22
N SER A 450 -6.92 -1.72 -3.91
CA SER A 450 -7.81 -2.75 -4.46
C SER A 450 -9.21 -2.77 -3.84
N VAL A 451 -9.36 -2.29 -2.60
CA VAL A 451 -10.64 -2.29 -1.88
C VAL A 451 -11.35 -0.95 -2.01
N PHE A 452 -10.62 0.15 -1.84
CA PHE A 452 -11.19 1.49 -1.81
C PHE A 452 -10.99 2.29 -3.11
N GLY A 453 -10.15 1.82 -4.03
CA GLY A 453 -9.74 2.59 -5.21
C GLY A 453 -10.73 2.64 -6.38
N ALA A 454 -11.90 2.04 -6.22
CA ALA A 454 -12.93 1.98 -7.27
C ALA A 454 -13.54 3.36 -7.59
N ASP A 455 -13.62 4.26 -6.59
CA ASP A 455 -14.09 5.65 -6.77
C ASP A 455 -13.07 6.54 -7.49
N GLY A 456 -11.80 6.13 -7.48
CA GLY A 456 -10.70 6.80 -8.13
C GLY A 456 -10.17 8.07 -7.49
N GLU A 457 -10.71 8.48 -6.35
CA GLU A 457 -10.40 9.77 -5.74
C GLU A 457 -9.72 9.63 -4.38
N THR A 458 -9.95 8.55 -3.62
CA THR A 458 -9.58 8.50 -2.19
C THR A 458 -8.44 7.51 -1.86
N ALA A 459 -8.46 6.28 -2.39
CA ALA A 459 -7.55 5.21 -1.93
C ALA A 459 -6.05 5.41 -2.19
N GLY A 460 -5.69 6.20 -3.21
CA GLY A 460 -4.29 6.42 -3.60
C GLY A 460 -3.65 7.68 -3.02
N ARG A 461 -4.39 8.49 -2.26
CA ARG A 461 -3.99 9.84 -1.84
C ARG A 461 -3.56 9.95 -0.37
N GLY A 462 -3.80 8.93 0.44
CA GLY A 462 -3.37 8.92 1.83
C GLY A 462 -1.87 8.63 2.00
N ARG A 463 -1.35 9.00 3.16
CA ARG A 463 0.05 8.89 3.52
C ARG A 463 0.42 7.44 3.77
N THR A 464 1.68 7.10 3.50
CA THR A 464 2.25 5.80 3.81
C THR A 464 3.46 6.01 4.68
N SER A 465 3.43 5.51 5.91
CA SER A 465 4.50 5.73 6.89
C SER A 465 4.84 4.47 7.67
N ILE A 466 6.02 4.48 8.28
CA ILE A 466 6.48 3.44 9.21
C ILE A 466 6.82 4.09 10.54
N LEU A 467 6.25 3.60 11.63
CA LEU A 467 6.54 3.96 13.01
C LEU A 467 7.59 3.00 13.58
N TYR A 468 8.78 3.51 13.87
CA TYR A 468 9.83 2.78 14.57
C TYR A 468 9.74 3.06 16.07
N SER A 469 9.16 2.13 16.83
CA SER A 469 8.92 2.32 18.27
C SER A 469 10.20 2.30 19.11
N ASN A 470 11.31 1.77 18.57
CA ASN A 470 12.62 1.83 19.23
C ASN A 470 13.49 3.02 18.78
N ALA A 471 12.91 4.03 18.11
CA ALA A 471 13.65 5.22 17.72
C ALA A 471 14.21 5.95 18.95
N ALA A 472 15.42 6.49 18.83
CA ALA A 472 16.02 7.33 19.86
C ALA A 472 15.29 8.68 19.95
N GLU A 473 15.36 9.35 21.10
CA GLU A 473 14.63 10.61 21.36
C GLU A 473 15.03 11.75 20.41
N ASP A 474 16.23 11.70 19.84
CA ASP A 474 16.77 12.65 18.87
C ASP A 474 16.43 12.31 17.40
N GLN A 475 15.70 11.21 17.16
CA GLN A 475 15.34 10.74 15.83
C GLN A 475 13.82 10.71 15.62
N PRO A 476 13.34 10.98 14.38
CA PRO A 476 11.92 10.82 14.08
C PRO A 476 11.50 9.35 14.15
N ALA A 477 10.50 9.07 14.98
CA ALA A 477 9.92 7.74 15.10
C ALA A 477 9.09 7.36 13.86
N VAL A 478 8.27 8.27 13.36
CA VAL A 478 7.44 8.07 12.16
C VAL A 478 8.19 8.56 10.92
N ARG A 479 8.36 7.67 9.93
CA ARG A 479 9.08 7.94 8.68
C ARG A 479 8.17 7.74 7.48
N PRO A 480 8.16 8.66 6.50
CA PRO A 480 7.35 8.50 5.30
C PRO A 480 7.97 7.44 4.37
N VAL A 481 7.12 6.73 3.63
CA VAL A 481 7.49 5.82 2.55
C VAL A 481 7.08 6.45 1.23
N VAL A 482 8.07 6.74 0.39
CA VAL A 482 7.84 7.31 -0.94
C VAL A 482 7.33 6.22 -1.88
N GLN A 483 6.32 6.55 -2.67
CA GLN A 483 5.77 5.63 -3.64
C GLN A 483 6.76 5.37 -4.79
N ASN A 484 7.05 4.09 -5.08
CA ASN A 484 7.95 3.68 -6.13
C ASN A 484 7.30 2.59 -7.00
N LEU A 485 6.77 2.99 -8.15
CA LEU A 485 6.02 2.09 -9.04
C LEU A 485 6.88 0.95 -9.60
N ALA A 486 8.13 1.22 -9.96
CA ALA A 486 9.04 0.19 -10.48
C ALA A 486 9.36 -0.84 -9.40
N PHE A 487 9.53 -0.41 -8.15
CA PHE A 487 9.73 -1.33 -7.03
C PHE A 487 8.48 -2.16 -6.73
N VAL A 488 7.29 -1.58 -6.84
CA VAL A 488 6.03 -2.33 -6.76
C VAL A 488 5.95 -3.42 -7.85
N ASP A 489 6.37 -3.10 -9.08
CA ASP A 489 6.38 -4.09 -10.17
C ASP A 489 7.39 -5.22 -9.89
N GLN A 490 8.56 -4.92 -9.31
CA GLN A 490 9.52 -5.94 -8.85
C GLN A 490 8.94 -6.84 -7.76
N LEU A 491 8.20 -6.29 -6.80
CA LEU A 491 7.55 -7.07 -5.74
C LEU A 491 6.49 -8.01 -6.33
N LEU A 492 5.65 -7.53 -7.25
CA LEU A 492 4.65 -8.40 -7.91
C LEU A 492 5.30 -9.45 -8.82
N ALA A 493 6.42 -9.13 -9.48
CA ALA A 493 7.21 -10.11 -10.22
C ALA A 493 7.75 -11.22 -9.31
N ALA A 494 8.32 -10.86 -8.15
CA ALA A 494 8.80 -11.82 -7.15
C ALA A 494 7.65 -12.68 -6.60
N ARG A 495 6.46 -12.08 -6.40
CA ARG A 495 5.25 -12.82 -6.03
C ARG A 495 4.84 -13.83 -7.10
N ASN A 496 4.86 -13.46 -8.37
CA ASN A 496 4.56 -14.38 -9.47
C ASN A 496 5.58 -15.53 -9.58
N GLN A 497 6.85 -15.25 -9.33
CA GLN A 497 7.89 -16.29 -9.27
C GLN A 497 7.61 -17.28 -8.12
N LEU A 498 7.30 -16.79 -6.93
CA LEU A 498 6.98 -17.63 -5.78
C LEU A 498 5.78 -18.52 -6.04
N VAL A 499 4.63 -17.93 -6.45
CA VAL A 499 3.41 -18.69 -6.75
C VAL A 499 3.65 -19.69 -7.89
N GLY A 500 4.33 -19.26 -8.96
CA GLY A 500 4.67 -20.13 -10.08
C GLY A 500 5.53 -21.33 -9.67
N LEU A 501 6.44 -21.15 -8.71
CA LEU A 501 7.26 -22.23 -8.18
C LEU A 501 6.44 -23.19 -7.29
N GLU A 502 5.63 -22.67 -6.37
CA GLU A 502 4.78 -23.50 -5.49
C GLU A 502 3.79 -24.36 -6.29
N LEU A 503 3.20 -23.80 -7.34
CA LEU A 503 2.32 -24.56 -8.24
C LEU A 503 3.07 -25.60 -9.07
N GLN A 504 4.30 -25.32 -9.48
CA GLN A 504 5.15 -26.32 -10.14
C GLN A 504 5.56 -27.45 -9.18
N LEU A 505 5.82 -27.14 -7.90
CA LEU A 505 6.06 -28.15 -6.86
C LEU A 505 4.82 -29.03 -6.68
N ALA A 506 3.62 -28.44 -6.64
CA ALA A 506 2.36 -29.18 -6.55
C ALA A 506 2.14 -30.10 -7.76
N ARG A 507 2.51 -29.65 -8.97
CA ARG A 507 2.38 -30.42 -10.22
C ARG A 507 3.57 -31.33 -10.54
N ALA A 508 4.62 -31.34 -9.71
CA ALA A 508 5.80 -32.13 -9.97
C ALA A 508 5.45 -33.63 -10.11
N THR A 509 6.03 -34.30 -11.09
CA THR A 509 5.72 -35.71 -11.38
C THR A 509 6.57 -36.68 -10.58
N GLY A 510 7.74 -36.24 -10.10
CA GLY A 510 8.63 -37.05 -9.28
C GLY A 510 9.72 -36.25 -8.57
N PRO A 511 10.52 -36.92 -7.73
CA PRO A 511 11.45 -36.27 -6.81
C PRO A 511 12.58 -35.51 -7.51
N GLY A 512 13.01 -35.93 -8.71
CA GLY A 512 14.02 -35.22 -9.48
C GLY A 512 13.59 -33.81 -9.89
N GLN A 513 12.33 -33.63 -10.27
CA GLN A 513 11.77 -32.32 -10.60
C GLN A 513 11.63 -31.43 -9.35
N VAL A 514 11.20 -32.03 -8.22
CA VAL A 514 11.14 -31.33 -6.93
C VAL A 514 12.53 -30.83 -6.52
N ALA A 515 13.56 -31.68 -6.63
CA ALA A 515 14.92 -31.31 -6.30
C ALA A 515 15.47 -30.17 -7.18
N ALA A 516 15.08 -30.14 -8.46
CA ALA A 516 15.44 -29.04 -9.37
C ALA A 516 14.76 -27.72 -8.97
N LEU A 517 13.47 -27.75 -8.64
CA LEU A 517 12.71 -26.59 -8.17
C LEU A 517 13.23 -26.08 -6.81
N LEU A 518 13.61 -26.99 -5.92
CA LEU A 518 14.18 -26.65 -4.61
C LEU A 518 15.68 -26.33 -4.66
N ALA A 519 16.32 -26.24 -5.83
CA ALA A 519 17.75 -25.94 -5.91
C ALA A 519 18.18 -24.72 -5.07
N PRO A 520 17.42 -23.60 -4.99
CA PRO A 520 17.76 -22.47 -4.12
C PRO A 520 17.72 -22.78 -2.61
N VAL A 521 16.93 -23.77 -2.19
CA VAL A 521 16.86 -24.23 -0.79
C VAL A 521 17.98 -25.23 -0.49
N LEU A 522 18.18 -26.18 -1.40
CA LEU A 522 19.12 -27.29 -1.24
C LEU A 522 20.58 -26.86 -1.45
N ARG A 523 20.80 -25.83 -2.26
CA ARG A 523 22.10 -25.24 -2.60
C ARG A 523 22.00 -23.71 -2.59
N PRO A 524 21.80 -23.11 -1.40
CA PRO A 524 21.54 -21.69 -1.28
C PRO A 524 22.77 -20.85 -1.68
N ASN A 525 22.52 -19.76 -2.41
CA ASN A 525 23.54 -18.72 -2.61
C ASN A 525 23.67 -17.88 -1.33
N LEU A 526 24.55 -18.30 -0.42
CA LEU A 526 24.76 -17.64 0.88
C LEU A 526 25.15 -16.16 0.79
N ALA A 527 25.69 -15.71 -0.36
CA ALA A 527 26.01 -14.31 -0.60
C ALA A 527 24.76 -13.43 -0.79
N ALA A 528 23.71 -13.97 -1.39
CA ALA A 528 22.42 -13.29 -1.63
C ALA A 528 21.43 -13.44 -0.45
N ILE A 529 21.81 -14.17 0.61
CA ILE A 529 20.95 -14.41 1.77
C ILE A 529 21.25 -13.39 2.88
N PRO A 530 20.21 -12.80 3.50
CA PRO A 530 20.40 -11.89 4.63
C PRO A 530 21.19 -12.54 5.77
N PRO A 531 22.09 -11.79 6.46
CA PRO A 531 22.99 -12.36 7.46
C PRO A 531 22.29 -13.21 8.53
N PHE A 532 21.10 -12.80 8.98
CA PHE A 532 20.33 -13.49 10.02
C PHE A 532 19.77 -14.84 9.58
N ASN A 533 19.63 -15.09 8.27
CA ASN A 533 19.19 -16.38 7.72
C ASN A 533 20.35 -17.27 7.29
N ARG A 534 21.57 -16.73 7.15
CA ARG A 534 22.70 -17.41 6.53
C ARG A 534 23.08 -18.70 7.28
N GLU A 535 23.15 -18.64 8.60
CA GLU A 535 23.48 -19.81 9.43
C GLU A 535 22.41 -20.92 9.30
N LYS A 536 21.12 -20.54 9.37
CA LYS A 536 20.01 -21.49 9.22
C LYS A 536 19.99 -22.11 7.82
N ALA A 537 20.24 -21.31 6.77
CA ALA A 537 20.32 -21.78 5.40
C ALA A 537 21.51 -22.74 5.18
N GLU A 538 22.68 -22.39 5.70
CA GLU A 538 23.87 -23.25 5.63
C GLU A 538 23.65 -24.57 6.37
N LYS A 539 23.05 -24.53 7.56
CA LYS A 539 22.67 -25.73 8.31
C LYS A 539 21.71 -26.60 7.50
N THR A 540 20.70 -26.02 6.89
CA THR A 540 19.72 -26.73 6.05
C THR A 540 20.41 -27.43 4.86
N ALA A 541 21.30 -26.72 4.17
CA ALA A 541 22.08 -27.27 3.06
C ALA A 541 23.02 -28.41 3.49
N ARG A 542 23.66 -28.29 4.66
CA ARG A 542 24.51 -29.35 5.23
C ARG A 542 23.70 -30.60 5.58
N VAL A 543 22.57 -30.43 6.29
CA VAL A 543 21.66 -31.54 6.61
C VAL A 543 21.21 -32.26 5.34
N TRP A 544 20.88 -31.52 4.28
CA TRP A 544 20.54 -32.13 2.99
C TRP A 544 21.72 -32.86 2.33
N ALA A 545 22.93 -32.30 2.42
CA ALA A 545 24.15 -32.91 1.87
C ALA A 545 24.52 -34.22 2.58
N ASP A 546 24.26 -34.31 3.88
CA ASP A 546 24.53 -35.49 4.71
C ASP A 546 23.40 -36.53 4.66
N ALA A 547 22.19 -36.12 4.27
CA ALA A 547 21.02 -36.99 4.20
C ALA A 547 21.23 -38.17 3.25
N ASP A 548 20.81 -39.35 3.70
CA ASP A 548 20.89 -40.58 2.92
C ASP A 548 19.83 -40.62 1.79
N ARG A 549 19.86 -41.70 1.00
CA ARG A 549 18.93 -41.84 -0.14
C ARG A 549 17.46 -41.85 0.29
N THR A 550 17.14 -42.48 1.42
CA THR A 550 15.79 -42.62 1.95
C THR A 550 15.29 -41.29 2.50
N GLU A 551 16.12 -40.61 3.29
CA GLU A 551 15.80 -39.29 3.85
C GLU A 551 15.56 -38.25 2.76
N ARG A 552 16.41 -38.24 1.72
CA ARG A 552 16.22 -37.36 0.55
C ARG A 552 14.93 -37.67 -0.20
N ALA A 553 14.65 -38.95 -0.45
CA ALA A 553 13.41 -39.36 -1.11
C ALA A 553 12.18 -38.94 -0.30
N TYR A 554 12.21 -39.16 1.01
CA TYR A 554 11.13 -38.76 1.92
C TYR A 554 10.92 -37.24 1.91
N CYS A 555 11.97 -36.44 2.05
CA CYS A 555 11.88 -34.98 2.07
C CYS A 555 11.30 -34.40 0.77
N LEU A 556 11.74 -34.92 -0.39
CA LEU A 556 11.23 -34.48 -1.69
C LEU A 556 9.76 -34.89 -1.91
N GLU A 557 9.40 -36.11 -1.52
CA GLU A 557 8.00 -36.56 -1.62
C GLU A 557 7.08 -35.81 -0.65
N LEU A 558 7.54 -35.56 0.57
CA LEU A 558 6.79 -34.77 1.56
C LEU A 558 6.60 -33.33 1.08
N THR A 559 7.64 -32.71 0.49
CA THR A 559 7.52 -31.35 -0.07
C THR A 559 6.46 -31.32 -1.18
N ARG A 560 6.51 -32.29 -2.10
CA ARG A 560 5.54 -32.40 -3.19
C ARG A 560 4.12 -32.62 -2.68
N PHE A 561 3.97 -33.48 -1.67
CA PHE A 561 2.69 -33.72 -1.00
C PHE A 561 2.17 -32.44 -0.34
N ALA A 562 2.99 -31.78 0.49
CA ALA A 562 2.61 -30.54 1.17
C ALA A 562 2.22 -29.44 0.18
N ALA A 563 2.97 -29.25 -0.92
CA ALA A 563 2.63 -28.28 -1.95
C ALA A 563 1.27 -28.55 -2.61
N ARG A 564 0.91 -29.83 -2.81
CA ARG A 564 -0.42 -30.21 -3.33
C ARG A 564 -1.53 -29.88 -2.35
N GLU A 565 -1.35 -30.25 -1.08
CA GLU A 565 -2.32 -29.98 -0.03
C GLU A 565 -2.52 -28.46 0.17
N MET A 566 -1.43 -27.68 0.18
CA MET A 566 -1.50 -26.22 0.24
C MET A 566 -2.26 -25.63 -0.95
N ARG A 567 -1.95 -26.06 -2.18
CA ARG A 567 -2.67 -25.62 -3.38
C ARG A 567 -4.15 -25.96 -3.32
N LEU A 568 -4.52 -27.16 -2.85
CA LEU A 568 -5.91 -27.57 -2.67
C LEU A 568 -6.60 -26.74 -1.58
N ALA A 569 -5.94 -26.45 -0.46
CA ALA A 569 -6.51 -25.62 0.60
C ALA A 569 -6.75 -24.17 0.14
N LEU A 570 -5.89 -23.63 -0.72
CA LEU A 570 -6.00 -22.25 -1.21
C LEU A 570 -6.98 -22.11 -2.39
N LEU A 571 -6.83 -22.92 -3.42
CA LEU A 571 -7.56 -22.78 -4.69
C LEU A 571 -8.71 -23.78 -4.86
N GLY A 572 -8.69 -24.86 -4.09
CA GLY A 572 -9.62 -25.97 -4.24
C GLY A 572 -9.30 -26.95 -5.35
N ASP A 573 -10.20 -27.92 -5.52
CA ASP A 573 -10.11 -28.98 -6.51
C ASP A 573 -10.77 -28.58 -7.83
N GLU A 574 -9.96 -28.20 -8.82
CA GLU A 574 -10.43 -27.91 -10.18
C GLU A 574 -11.25 -29.04 -10.82
N SER A 575 -11.10 -30.31 -10.40
CA SER A 575 -11.90 -31.43 -10.91
C SER A 575 -13.33 -31.47 -10.38
N ARG A 576 -13.65 -30.62 -9.38
CA ARG A 576 -14.99 -30.45 -8.81
C ARG A 576 -15.45 -28.98 -8.85
N PRO A 577 -15.60 -28.37 -10.04
CA PRO A 577 -15.99 -26.96 -10.13
C PRO A 577 -17.31 -26.70 -9.39
N GLY A 578 -17.30 -25.79 -8.41
CA GLY A 578 -18.47 -25.40 -7.64
C GLY A 578 -18.71 -26.15 -6.32
N ASP A 579 -17.99 -27.24 -6.07
CA ASP A 579 -17.92 -27.95 -4.77
C ASP A 579 -16.48 -28.05 -4.23
N ALA A 580 -15.53 -27.56 -5.03
CA ALA A 580 -14.13 -27.37 -4.71
C ALA A 580 -13.98 -26.39 -3.53
N GLY A 581 -14.06 -26.91 -2.31
CA GLY A 581 -13.68 -26.17 -1.11
C GLY A 581 -12.26 -25.60 -1.23
N GLY A 582 -11.95 -24.57 -0.45
CA GLY A 582 -10.67 -23.85 -0.50
C GLY A 582 -10.90 -22.36 -0.23
N GLN A 583 -9.86 -21.63 0.15
CA GLN A 583 -9.97 -20.22 0.55
C GLN A 583 -10.56 -19.34 -0.57
N ALA A 584 -10.15 -19.56 -1.82
CA ALA A 584 -10.64 -18.83 -2.99
C ALA A 584 -12.15 -18.98 -3.21
N GLY A 585 -12.77 -20.04 -2.68
CA GLY A 585 -14.21 -20.23 -2.71
C GLY A 585 -14.97 -19.08 -2.02
N LEU A 586 -14.33 -18.32 -1.13
CA LEU A 586 -14.93 -17.15 -0.48
C LEU A 586 -15.34 -16.07 -1.50
N TRP A 587 -14.62 -15.89 -2.61
CA TRP A 587 -14.99 -14.91 -3.65
C TRP A 587 -15.33 -15.54 -5.00
N LEU A 588 -14.90 -16.77 -5.28
CA LEU A 588 -15.19 -17.45 -6.55
C LEU A 588 -16.51 -18.25 -6.54
N LEU A 589 -16.92 -18.82 -5.40
CA LEU A 589 -18.15 -19.62 -5.36
C LEU A 589 -19.39 -18.71 -5.39
N PRO A 590 -20.35 -18.95 -6.30
CA PRO A 590 -21.59 -18.20 -6.34
C PRO A 590 -22.35 -18.30 -5.01
N GLN A 591 -23.00 -17.20 -4.61
CA GLN A 591 -23.77 -17.11 -3.35
C GLN A 591 -24.78 -18.25 -3.18
N ALA A 592 -25.51 -18.60 -4.25
CA ALA A 592 -26.49 -19.70 -4.24
C ALA A 592 -25.88 -21.06 -3.86
N ARG A 593 -24.62 -21.32 -4.25
CA ARG A 593 -23.90 -22.56 -3.88
C ARG A 593 -23.48 -22.53 -2.41
N LYS A 594 -23.00 -21.39 -1.91
CA LYS A 594 -22.65 -21.24 -0.50
C LYS A 594 -23.85 -21.47 0.43
N HIS A 595 -25.04 -21.02 0.01
CA HIS A 595 -26.31 -21.32 0.69
C HIS A 595 -26.62 -22.82 0.69
N GLN A 596 -26.50 -23.50 -0.47
CA GLN A 596 -26.75 -24.93 -0.58
C GLN A 596 -25.80 -25.76 0.31
N ASN A 597 -24.56 -25.30 0.49
CA ASN A 597 -23.54 -25.99 1.27
C ASN A 597 -23.49 -25.53 2.74
N PHE A 598 -24.44 -24.71 3.20
CA PHE A 598 -24.50 -24.15 4.56
C PHE A 598 -23.23 -23.40 4.99
N SER A 599 -22.51 -22.81 4.03
CA SER A 599 -21.24 -22.11 4.27
C SER A 599 -21.38 -20.59 4.22
N LEU A 600 -22.60 -20.05 4.12
CA LEU A 600 -22.89 -18.62 4.15
C LEU A 600 -24.12 -18.36 5.02
N LEU A 601 -23.96 -17.40 5.93
CA LEU A 601 -25.04 -16.73 6.63
C LEU A 601 -24.95 -15.25 6.24
N ASP A 602 -25.95 -14.75 5.52
CA ASP A 602 -26.01 -13.39 5.00
C ASP A 602 -27.26 -12.65 5.51
N GLU A 603 -27.42 -11.39 5.08
CA GLU A 603 -28.50 -10.50 5.52
C GLU A 603 -28.49 -10.26 7.04
N LEU A 604 -27.30 -10.14 7.62
CA LEU A 604 -27.11 -9.83 9.03
C LEU A 604 -26.94 -8.32 9.23
N GLU A 605 -27.68 -7.77 10.18
CA GLU A 605 -27.54 -6.40 10.66
C GLU A 605 -26.94 -6.42 12.06
N LEU A 606 -25.90 -5.61 12.32
CA LEU A 606 -25.34 -5.44 13.65
C LEU A 606 -26.32 -4.64 14.51
N LEU A 607 -26.80 -5.25 15.60
CA LEU A 607 -27.69 -4.60 16.56
C LEU A 607 -26.93 -4.00 17.74
N GLU A 608 -26.02 -4.78 18.32
CA GLU A 608 -25.27 -4.38 19.51
C GLU A 608 -23.80 -4.74 19.34
N ASP A 609 -22.93 -3.77 19.64
CA ASP A 609 -21.49 -3.93 19.66
C ASP A 609 -20.99 -3.97 21.11
N HIS A 610 -20.62 -5.16 21.57
CA HIS A 610 -19.99 -5.40 22.87
C HIS A 610 -18.55 -5.87 22.71
N SER A 611 -17.85 -5.45 21.64
CA SER A 611 -16.46 -5.81 21.36
C SER A 611 -15.48 -5.33 22.45
N ASN A 612 -15.86 -4.32 23.23
CA ASN A 612 -15.08 -3.80 24.36
C ASN A 612 -15.56 -4.30 25.74
N ALA A 613 -16.46 -5.29 25.79
CA ALA A 613 -16.97 -5.80 27.06
C ALA A 613 -15.88 -6.55 27.86
N PRO A 614 -15.92 -6.53 29.20
CA PRO A 614 -15.04 -7.35 30.03
C PRO A 614 -15.13 -8.85 29.72
N ASP A 615 -14.06 -9.60 30.00
CA ASP A 615 -14.01 -11.05 29.76
C ASP A 615 -15.10 -11.85 30.51
N ASP A 616 -15.62 -11.32 31.63
CA ASP A 616 -16.70 -11.94 32.41
C ASP A 616 -18.11 -11.51 31.97
N ALA A 617 -18.21 -10.65 30.94
CA ALA A 617 -19.50 -10.22 30.40
C ALA A 617 -20.32 -11.41 29.89
N ARG A 618 -21.65 -11.31 30.08
CA ARG A 618 -22.64 -12.29 29.62
C ARG A 618 -22.29 -13.72 30.05
N ASP A 619 -22.17 -13.92 31.36
CA ASP A 619 -21.86 -15.22 31.98
C ASP A 619 -20.56 -15.85 31.45
N GLY A 620 -19.54 -15.03 31.19
CA GLY A 620 -18.23 -15.47 30.71
C GLY A 620 -18.14 -15.69 29.20
N LEU A 621 -19.09 -15.19 28.41
CA LEU A 621 -18.96 -15.12 26.95
C LEU A 621 -17.88 -14.11 26.54
N GLY A 622 -17.68 -13.06 27.33
CA GLY A 622 -16.71 -12.00 27.08
C GLY A 622 -17.14 -11.02 25.97
N PRO A 623 -16.18 -10.38 25.27
CA PRO A 623 -16.44 -9.54 24.10
C PRO A 623 -17.29 -10.24 23.04
N HIS A 624 -18.35 -9.58 22.55
CA HIS A 624 -19.24 -10.17 21.56
C HIS A 624 -19.96 -9.13 20.70
N LEU A 625 -20.55 -9.59 19.60
CA LEU A 625 -21.43 -8.79 18.73
C LEU A 625 -22.79 -9.49 18.65
N ILE A 626 -23.86 -8.70 18.59
CA ILE A 626 -25.22 -9.23 18.40
C ILE A 626 -25.70 -8.80 17.03
N PHE A 627 -26.01 -9.80 16.20
CA PHE A 627 -26.59 -9.60 14.88
C PHE A 627 -28.05 -10.06 14.84
N GLN A 628 -28.86 -9.41 14.02
CA GLN A 628 -30.21 -9.85 13.68
C GLN A 628 -30.33 -10.05 12.18
N ARG A 629 -31.13 -11.04 11.79
CA ARG A 629 -31.66 -11.13 10.43
C ARG A 629 -33.05 -10.47 10.40
N PRO A 630 -33.25 -9.36 9.68
CA PRO A 630 -34.55 -8.67 9.65
C PRO A 630 -35.66 -9.59 9.11
N VAL A 631 -36.83 -9.54 9.75
CA VAL A 631 -38.00 -10.38 9.41
C VAL A 631 -38.61 -9.87 8.11
N GLY A 632 -38.28 -10.54 7.01
CA GLY A 632 -38.63 -10.13 5.64
C GLY A 632 -37.60 -10.56 4.60
N GLY A 633 -36.38 -10.92 5.05
CA GLY A 633 -35.38 -11.61 4.23
C GLY A 633 -35.98 -12.91 3.67
N VAL A 634 -35.92 -13.06 2.35
CA VAL A 634 -36.58 -14.13 1.60
C VAL A 634 -36.24 -15.48 2.22
N LYS A 635 -37.26 -16.22 2.69
CA LYS A 635 -37.10 -17.66 2.94
C LYS A 635 -36.51 -18.25 1.66
N SER A 636 -35.27 -18.75 1.74
CA SER A 636 -34.68 -19.59 0.71
C SER A 636 -35.69 -20.67 0.33
N THR A 637 -36.36 -20.48 -0.81
CA THR A 637 -37.26 -21.49 -1.38
C THR A 637 -36.38 -22.50 -2.10
N SER A 638 -35.78 -23.42 -1.35
CA SER A 638 -35.20 -24.64 -1.91
C SER A 638 -36.03 -25.86 -1.49
N GLY A 639 -36.92 -26.28 -2.38
CA GLY A 639 -37.56 -27.59 -2.34
C GLY A 639 -38.98 -27.59 -2.91
N PRO A 640 -39.24 -28.23 -4.07
CA PRO A 640 -40.60 -28.56 -4.45
C PRO A 640 -41.10 -29.63 -3.48
N ALA A 641 -42.10 -29.28 -2.67
CA ALA A 641 -42.92 -30.27 -2.01
C ALA A 641 -43.69 -31.05 -3.09
N THR A 642 -43.18 -32.22 -3.45
CA THR A 642 -43.95 -33.24 -4.17
C THR A 642 -44.16 -34.42 -3.23
N ARG A 643 -45.44 -34.80 -3.13
CA ARG A 643 -45.94 -35.96 -2.38
C ARG A 643 -45.39 -37.26 -2.93
#